data_AF-A0A565B9L0-F1
#
_entry.id   AF-A0A565B9L0-F1
#
_cell.length_a   1.000
_cell.length_b   1.000
_cell.length_c   1.000
_cell.angle_alpha   90.00
_cell.angle_beta   90.00
_cell.angle_gamma   90.00
#
_symmetry.space_group_name_H-M   'P 1'
#
loop_
_entity.id
_entity.type
_entity.pdbx_description
1 polymer ?
#
loop_
_entity_poly.entity_id
_entity_poly.type
_entity_poly.pdbx_seq_one_letter_code
_entity_poly.pdbx_strand_id
1 'polypeptide(L)'
;MATRADSRAVKSLSNSEGRKRFVFKNFDERLTGIESKVLTVFRSLHKVKDEPSQGSTYLKDCLVESRELNTAADFILFYEEMLPFVQTLPLVVLHQDLIFSKLISGLHMKARLSLEAFLWLISALSRDLLDDFLPFLPRLVNSILTLLRNGGQKEPDIIEQIFLSWSYIVRDLQKYLICDIGGILRDTLELRYYPGKYINKFMSPSISFLLRTARDEQLEIGIKRILSEVADPLKKRGGVSLLYHVMRGTSVHLHSKAGQVLRFLLKDSTLSFCDHFPQGADSIVEALSSTLQSICEDFKAEELRVMWNCLVEKGLKVYDYPYLVGLVRQIVPTYKDSSAVLDKVLRLMLCTIDRPSTANEMKSIASQWAPIFSLNCSSLLSFLPELLAKDKLILKAFTSNILSSINNMILVSPEDVIPLLLSLCESEQISHDRVNIIDESKFERIHEFLEEKVKKVQTNIENIGLAQIEEAELAAAWGAVKCFPYFKVDSSLLICFKNTLIQHLAASVEVNTFSAPELMWQSLVGAALRSCHESCSSGRIYHLRSTGRLIHSDLEEALSLAKSYKSCVQVLSPVADYLDFVYRPLLAKNDISEACPELQANNAEDAFDIFSENLCHSKKDVRLMTLRILCHFETLYPNPCFEEHPPMKKLKTEVIQKSFPERNVLQLLKAVEEESHLTVSTATELVRGIATIRMDLSAGRIHDAYVPLVFKGMIGLFHNRFFDIWEPVSECLAVLMKKHTGAVWNDFVQYLGQCQLKLEVLDSHSENENYSISQKHTGLMERFNSFVLPPSDSTPTGKVVSLLLKTLQKVPTVAQSRASDLLPLLLKFLGYNSENPLRVGLYNGGACRGEEWKGLLIQWLTLLKLMKNPRSSCFSQFVNDVMQNRFLDHNDAEIQMSVLDCLVLWNDYLLPHRHHLENLIKPKELREELARDLELLQGHRRGSQISFCFSCN
;
A
#
# COMPACT_ATOMS: atom_id res chain seq x y z
N MET A 1 15.92 -27.12 -80.28
CA MET A 1 15.09 -26.89 -79.07
C MET A 1 15.91 -27.29 -77.87
N ALA A 2 16.06 -26.41 -76.87
CA ALA A 2 16.77 -26.73 -75.64
C ALA A 2 15.99 -27.80 -74.86
N THR A 3 16.70 -28.81 -74.36
CA THR A 3 16.18 -29.93 -73.56
C THR A 3 16.23 -29.59 -72.06
N ARG A 4 15.59 -30.42 -71.22
CA ARG A 4 15.64 -30.28 -69.75
C ARG A 4 17.07 -30.39 -69.19
N ALA A 5 18.02 -30.93 -69.97
CA ALA A 5 19.44 -30.99 -69.63
C ALA A 5 20.17 -29.64 -69.87
N ASP A 6 19.58 -28.73 -70.65
CA ASP A 6 20.16 -27.42 -70.96
C ASP A 6 19.79 -26.33 -69.92
N SER A 7 18.94 -26.66 -68.93
CA SER A 7 18.55 -25.71 -67.88
C SER A 7 19.68 -25.52 -66.86
N ARG A 8 20.47 -24.45 -67.01
CA ARG A 8 21.39 -23.99 -65.95
C ARG A 8 20.59 -23.30 -64.84
N ALA A 9 21.03 -23.46 -63.59
CA ALA A 9 20.45 -22.77 -62.45
C ALA A 9 20.44 -21.25 -62.67
N VAL A 10 19.25 -20.63 -62.59
CA VAL A 10 19.07 -19.20 -62.79
C VAL A 10 19.83 -18.45 -61.68
N LYS A 11 20.92 -17.78 -62.04
CA LYS A 11 21.69 -16.96 -61.10
C LYS A 11 21.02 -15.59 -60.98
N SER A 12 20.69 -15.17 -59.76
CA SER A 12 20.11 -13.86 -59.45
C SER A 12 21.22 -12.84 -59.19
N LEU A 13 20.92 -11.55 -59.29
CA LEU A 13 21.86 -10.48 -58.91
C LEU A 13 22.23 -10.58 -57.42
N SER A 14 23.52 -10.42 -57.11
CA SER A 14 24.03 -10.40 -55.73
C SER A 14 23.62 -9.11 -55.02
N ASN A 15 23.16 -9.23 -53.77
CA ASN A 15 22.88 -8.07 -52.91
C ASN A 15 24.13 -7.63 -52.11
N SER A 16 25.28 -8.27 -52.30
CA SER A 16 26.55 -7.96 -51.64
C SER A 16 27.52 -7.24 -52.56
N GLU A 17 28.38 -6.39 -52.00
CA GLU A 17 29.49 -5.70 -52.69
C GLU A 17 30.64 -6.65 -53.13
N GLY A 18 30.36 -7.95 -53.24
CA GLY A 18 31.34 -8.96 -53.63
C GLY A 18 31.59 -9.00 -55.14
N ARG A 19 32.73 -9.57 -55.56
CA ARG A 19 33.14 -9.70 -56.98
C ARG A 19 32.18 -10.52 -57.88
N LYS A 20 31.27 -11.32 -57.32
CA LYS A 20 30.35 -12.18 -58.09
C LYS A 20 28.98 -11.51 -58.27
N ARG A 21 28.80 -10.84 -59.41
CA ARG A 21 27.56 -10.14 -59.80
C ARG A 21 26.30 -11.03 -59.83
N PHE A 22 26.46 -12.34 -60.05
CA PHE A 22 25.35 -13.29 -60.13
C PHE A 22 25.56 -14.50 -59.19
N VAL A 23 24.61 -14.72 -58.28
CA VAL A 23 24.61 -15.78 -57.26
C VAL A 23 23.32 -16.59 -57.36
N PHE A 24 23.42 -17.90 -57.20
CA PHE A 24 22.23 -18.75 -57.09
C PHE A 24 21.47 -18.39 -55.81
N LYS A 25 20.19 -18.03 -55.95
CA LYS A 25 19.30 -17.86 -54.80
C LYS A 25 18.40 -19.08 -54.69
N ASN A 26 18.32 -19.68 -53.51
CA ASN A 26 17.39 -20.78 -53.28
C ASN A 26 15.92 -20.28 -53.32
N PHE A 27 14.97 -21.21 -53.29
CA PHE A 27 13.54 -20.87 -53.38
C PHE A 27 13.12 -19.87 -52.29
N ASP A 28 13.50 -20.09 -51.03
CA ASP A 28 13.16 -19.22 -49.90
C ASP A 28 13.77 -17.81 -50.02
N GLU A 29 15.03 -17.70 -50.45
CA GLU A 29 15.69 -16.42 -50.68
C GLU A 29 15.01 -15.60 -51.78
N ARG A 30 14.52 -16.27 -52.84
CA ARG A 30 13.73 -15.61 -53.89
C ARG A 30 12.40 -15.10 -53.37
N LEU A 31 11.71 -15.89 -52.53
CA LEU A 31 10.43 -15.50 -51.93
C LEU A 31 10.56 -14.29 -51.00
N THR A 32 11.61 -14.20 -50.19
CA THR A 32 11.90 -13.00 -49.38
C THR A 32 12.11 -11.76 -50.27
N GLY A 33 12.77 -11.94 -51.42
CA GLY A 33 12.89 -10.88 -52.43
C GLY A 33 11.54 -10.42 -52.98
N ILE A 34 10.62 -11.35 -53.25
CA ILE A 34 9.26 -11.06 -53.72
C ILE A 34 8.48 -10.29 -52.64
N GLU A 35 8.58 -10.68 -51.37
CA GLU A 35 7.91 -9.99 -50.27
C GLU A 35 8.31 -8.51 -50.21
N SER A 36 9.61 -8.22 -50.35
CA SER A 36 10.13 -6.86 -50.39
C SER A 36 9.58 -6.05 -51.58
N LYS A 37 9.50 -6.67 -52.77
CA LYS A 37 8.94 -6.03 -53.97
C LYS A 37 7.45 -5.70 -53.79
N VAL A 38 6.66 -6.66 -53.30
CA VAL A 38 5.22 -6.47 -53.01
C VAL A 38 5.01 -5.35 -51.99
N LEU A 39 5.78 -5.32 -50.90
CA LEU A 39 5.71 -4.25 -49.90
C LEU A 39 6.06 -2.88 -50.47
N THR A 40 6.98 -2.81 -51.44
CA THR A 40 7.41 -1.55 -52.05
C THR A 40 6.30 -0.88 -52.87
N VAL A 41 5.40 -1.67 -53.49
CA VAL A 41 4.24 -1.14 -54.25
C VAL A 41 3.38 -0.21 -53.39
N PHE A 42 3.23 -0.50 -52.10
CA PHE A 42 2.41 0.26 -51.16
C PHE A 42 3.17 1.31 -50.34
N ARG A 43 4.51 1.37 -50.45
CA ARG A 43 5.38 2.31 -49.72
C ARG A 43 5.77 3.53 -50.54
N SER A 44 5.75 3.43 -51.86
CA SER A 44 6.27 4.47 -52.74
C SER A 44 5.34 5.69 -52.79
N LEU A 45 5.83 6.85 -52.34
CA LEU A 45 5.28 8.18 -52.60
C LEU A 45 5.62 8.69 -54.03
N HIS A 46 6.09 7.82 -54.94
CA HIS A 46 6.46 8.26 -56.28
C HIS A 46 5.25 8.78 -57.05
N LYS A 47 5.52 9.85 -57.82
CA LYS A 47 4.62 10.55 -58.72
C LYS A 47 3.70 9.59 -59.46
N VAL A 48 2.43 10.01 -59.57
CA VAL A 48 1.44 9.67 -60.59
C VAL A 48 2.05 8.82 -61.73
N LYS A 49 1.57 7.57 -61.89
CA LYS A 49 1.85 6.75 -63.08
C LYS A 49 1.64 7.60 -64.33
N ASP A 50 2.54 7.48 -65.30
CA ASP A 50 2.44 8.17 -66.58
C ASP A 50 1.02 8.01 -67.16
N GLU A 51 0.46 9.10 -67.68
CA GLU A 51 -0.76 9.01 -68.49
C GLU A 51 -0.51 8.05 -69.65
N PRO A 52 -1.54 7.31 -70.12
CA PRO A 52 -1.35 6.49 -71.31
C PRO A 52 -0.88 7.39 -72.47
N SER A 53 -0.21 6.78 -73.44
CA SER A 53 0.18 7.44 -74.68
C SER A 53 -1.00 8.22 -75.25
N GLN A 54 -0.75 9.43 -75.78
CA GLN A 54 -1.82 10.33 -76.18
C GLN A 54 -2.85 9.64 -77.12
N GLY A 55 -4.11 9.57 -76.68
CA GLY A 55 -5.19 8.91 -77.43
C GLY A 55 -5.24 7.37 -77.29
N SER A 56 -4.46 6.79 -76.39
CA SER A 56 -4.42 5.36 -76.07
C SER A 56 -5.07 5.05 -74.71
N THR A 57 -5.04 3.79 -74.29
CA THR A 57 -5.48 3.32 -72.96
C THR A 57 -4.34 2.56 -72.28
N TYR A 58 -4.41 2.39 -70.96
CA TYR A 58 -3.39 1.63 -70.23
C TYR A 58 -3.31 0.18 -70.73
N LEU A 59 -4.45 -0.44 -71.01
CA LEU A 59 -4.53 -1.78 -71.56
C LEU A 59 -3.88 -1.89 -72.94
N LYS A 60 -4.13 -0.92 -73.82
CA LYS A 60 -3.57 -0.92 -75.18
C LYS A 60 -2.07 -0.77 -75.17
N ASP A 61 -1.54 0.19 -74.40
CA ASP A 61 -0.11 0.42 -74.29
C ASP A 61 0.59 -0.83 -73.72
N CYS A 62 0.01 -1.42 -72.66
CA CYS A 62 0.51 -2.66 -72.09
C CYS A 62 0.45 -3.84 -73.08
N LEU A 63 -0.58 -3.91 -73.94
CA LEU A 63 -0.72 -4.96 -74.95
C LEU A 63 0.34 -4.86 -76.04
N VAL A 64 0.62 -3.64 -76.51
CA VAL A 64 1.64 -3.38 -77.52
C VAL A 64 3.04 -3.63 -76.95
N GLU A 65 3.33 -3.11 -75.75
CA GLU A 65 4.62 -3.36 -75.07
C GLU A 65 4.83 -4.86 -74.81
N SER A 66 3.80 -5.56 -74.33
CA SER A 66 3.86 -7.01 -74.11
C SER A 66 4.09 -7.78 -75.41
N ARG A 67 3.66 -7.26 -76.57
CA ARG A 67 3.92 -7.88 -77.88
C ARG A 67 5.39 -7.78 -78.29
N GLU A 68 6.06 -6.71 -77.91
CA GLU A 68 7.49 -6.54 -78.14
C GLU A 68 8.32 -7.46 -77.21
N LEU A 69 7.83 -7.67 -75.98
CA LEU A 69 8.54 -8.46 -74.96
C LEU A 69 8.22 -9.97 -75.01
N ASN A 70 7.06 -10.37 -75.54
CA ASN A 70 6.57 -11.75 -75.49
C ASN A 70 6.35 -12.38 -76.88
N THR A 71 7.00 -13.52 -77.10
CA THR A 71 6.95 -14.30 -78.35
C THR A 71 6.26 -15.67 -78.21
N ALA A 72 5.64 -15.94 -77.06
CA ALA A 72 4.95 -17.22 -76.82
C ALA A 72 3.64 -17.31 -77.61
N ALA A 73 3.37 -18.48 -78.19
CA ALA A 73 2.23 -18.71 -79.10
C ALA A 73 0.88 -18.30 -78.49
N ASP A 74 0.63 -18.64 -77.22
CA ASP A 74 -0.62 -18.28 -76.53
C ASP A 74 -0.83 -16.76 -76.44
N PHE A 75 0.25 -15.99 -76.28
CA PHE A 75 0.16 -14.53 -76.23
C PHE A 75 -0.04 -13.92 -77.62
N ILE A 76 0.62 -14.47 -78.65
CA ILE A 76 0.46 -13.98 -80.03
C ILE A 76 -0.99 -14.13 -80.50
N LEU A 77 -1.59 -15.30 -80.26
CA LEU A 77 -2.99 -15.55 -80.60
C LEU A 77 -3.93 -14.60 -79.86
N PHE A 78 -3.67 -14.37 -78.56
CA PHE A 78 -4.43 -13.40 -77.78
C PHE A 78 -4.29 -11.98 -78.31
N TYR A 79 -3.06 -11.55 -78.66
CA TYR A 79 -2.78 -10.22 -79.20
C TYR A 79 -3.55 -9.97 -80.50
N GLU A 80 -3.48 -10.91 -81.45
CA GLU A 80 -4.17 -10.81 -82.74
C GLU A 80 -5.69 -10.75 -82.56
N GLU A 81 -6.24 -11.52 -81.61
CA GLU A 81 -7.66 -11.52 -81.31
C GLU A 81 -8.12 -10.22 -80.63
N MET A 82 -7.32 -9.70 -79.67
CA MET A 82 -7.76 -8.61 -78.79
C MET A 82 -7.44 -7.20 -79.29
N LEU A 83 -6.44 -7.03 -80.16
CA LEU A 83 -6.03 -5.72 -80.66
C LEU A 83 -7.19 -4.88 -81.20
N PRO A 84 -8.18 -5.41 -81.96
CA PRO A 84 -9.31 -4.61 -82.45
C PRO A 84 -10.20 -4.01 -81.34
N PHE A 85 -10.30 -4.68 -80.19
CA PHE A 85 -11.21 -4.32 -79.11
C PHE A 85 -10.61 -3.33 -78.10
N VAL A 86 -9.29 -3.15 -78.09
CA VAL A 86 -8.59 -2.28 -77.14
C VAL A 86 -8.18 -0.93 -77.73
N GLN A 87 -8.66 -0.57 -78.92
CA GLN A 87 -8.17 0.61 -79.65
C GLN A 87 -8.42 1.93 -78.92
N THR A 88 -9.55 2.04 -78.21
CA THR A 88 -9.99 3.24 -77.49
C THR A 88 -10.71 2.85 -76.19
N LEU A 89 -10.76 3.75 -75.21
CA LEU A 89 -11.41 3.49 -73.93
C LEU A 89 -12.90 3.10 -74.07
N PRO A 90 -13.73 3.74 -74.93
CA PRO A 90 -15.11 3.32 -75.13
C PRO A 90 -15.25 1.87 -75.64
N LEU A 91 -14.32 1.40 -76.48
CA LEU A 91 -14.33 0.01 -76.94
C LEU A 91 -13.94 -0.96 -75.82
N VAL A 92 -12.98 -0.58 -74.97
CA VAL A 92 -12.59 -1.36 -73.79
C VAL A 92 -13.78 -1.50 -72.83
N VAL A 93 -14.51 -0.42 -72.55
CA VAL A 93 -15.70 -0.44 -71.70
C VAL A 93 -16.83 -1.26 -72.34
N LEU A 94 -17.09 -1.10 -73.63
CA LEU A 94 -18.14 -1.84 -74.35
C LEU A 94 -17.90 -3.36 -74.36
N HIS A 95 -16.64 -3.78 -74.47
CA HIS A 95 -16.24 -5.18 -74.61
C HIS A 95 -15.57 -5.76 -73.35
N GLN A 96 -15.71 -5.11 -72.20
CA GLN A 96 -15.03 -5.48 -70.95
C GLN A 96 -15.19 -6.96 -70.55
N ASP A 97 -16.39 -7.52 -70.69
CA ASP A 97 -16.67 -8.92 -70.39
C ASP A 97 -15.90 -9.89 -71.29
N LEU A 98 -15.84 -9.59 -72.60
CA LEU A 98 -15.12 -10.40 -73.58
C LEU A 98 -13.62 -10.35 -73.30
N ILE A 99 -13.08 -9.13 -73.17
CA ILE A 99 -11.66 -8.88 -72.91
C ILE A 99 -11.23 -9.59 -71.62
N PHE A 100 -11.98 -9.40 -70.53
CA PHE A 100 -11.67 -10.02 -69.25
C PHE A 100 -11.77 -11.55 -69.31
N SER A 101 -12.82 -12.09 -69.93
CA SER A 101 -13.00 -13.55 -70.07
C SER A 101 -11.86 -14.20 -70.86
N LYS A 102 -11.34 -13.51 -71.89
CA LYS A 102 -10.18 -13.97 -72.66
C LYS A 102 -8.89 -13.89 -71.86
N LEU A 103 -8.66 -12.80 -71.14
CA LEU A 103 -7.49 -12.65 -70.26
C LEU A 103 -7.42 -13.77 -69.21
N ILE A 104 -8.52 -14.05 -68.50
CA ILE A 104 -8.53 -15.11 -67.48
C ILE A 104 -8.39 -16.51 -68.08
N SER A 105 -8.82 -16.73 -69.32
CA SER A 105 -8.66 -18.02 -70.00
C SER A 105 -7.20 -18.38 -70.27
N GLY A 106 -6.32 -17.37 -70.40
CA GLY A 106 -4.88 -17.53 -70.53
C GLY A 106 -4.15 -17.83 -69.21
N LEU A 107 -4.82 -17.72 -68.05
CA LEU A 107 -4.22 -17.96 -66.72
C LEU A 107 -4.14 -19.45 -66.38
N HIS A 108 -3.35 -20.21 -67.15
CA HIS A 108 -3.12 -21.63 -66.91
C HIS A 108 -1.67 -22.05 -67.19
N MET A 109 -1.23 -23.15 -66.58
CA MET A 109 0.17 -23.61 -66.68
C MET A 109 0.63 -23.98 -68.11
N LYS A 110 -0.28 -24.28 -69.05
CA LYS A 110 0.13 -24.53 -70.45
C LYS A 110 0.68 -23.27 -71.13
N ALA A 111 0.22 -22.09 -70.70
CA ALA A 111 0.63 -20.78 -71.21
C ALA A 111 1.66 -20.12 -70.27
N ARG A 112 2.52 -20.91 -69.59
CA ARG A 112 3.41 -20.39 -68.54
C ARG A 112 4.29 -19.21 -68.98
N LEU A 113 4.69 -19.20 -70.26
CA LEU A 113 5.54 -18.16 -70.85
C LEU A 113 4.79 -16.87 -71.16
N SER A 114 3.46 -16.90 -71.12
CA SER A 114 2.56 -15.76 -71.38
C SER A 114 1.91 -15.22 -70.10
N LEU A 115 2.05 -15.91 -68.96
CA LEU A 115 1.36 -15.56 -67.71
C LEU A 115 1.70 -14.16 -67.20
N GLU A 116 2.97 -13.76 -67.30
CA GLU A 116 3.39 -12.40 -66.93
C GLU A 116 2.59 -11.35 -67.71
N ALA A 117 2.55 -11.47 -69.04
CA ALA A 117 1.82 -10.55 -69.89
C ALA A 117 0.31 -10.53 -69.57
N PHE A 118 -0.32 -11.70 -69.40
CA PHE A 118 -1.73 -11.77 -69.01
C PHE A 118 -2.02 -11.08 -67.67
N LEU A 119 -1.17 -11.28 -66.66
CA LEU A 119 -1.34 -10.68 -65.34
C LEU A 119 -1.15 -9.15 -65.37
N TRP A 120 -0.17 -8.65 -66.13
CA TRP A 120 0.03 -7.21 -66.34
C TRP A 120 -1.11 -6.57 -67.11
N LEU A 121 -1.64 -7.24 -68.14
CA LEU A 121 -2.81 -6.76 -68.88
C LEU A 121 -4.06 -6.69 -68.02
N ILE A 122 -4.28 -7.66 -67.11
CA ILE A 122 -5.38 -7.60 -66.15
C ILE A 122 -5.19 -6.40 -65.20
N SER A 123 -3.97 -6.14 -64.75
CA SER A 123 -3.68 -4.94 -63.95
C SER A 123 -3.94 -3.65 -64.73
N ALA A 124 -3.57 -3.58 -66.00
CA ALA A 124 -3.82 -2.43 -66.86
C ALA A 124 -5.33 -2.23 -67.12
N LEU A 125 -6.06 -3.31 -67.39
CA LEU A 125 -7.52 -3.30 -67.55
C LEU A 125 -8.21 -2.76 -66.29
N SER A 126 -7.76 -3.18 -65.10
CA SER A 126 -8.33 -2.67 -63.84
C SER A 126 -8.15 -1.16 -63.67
N ARG A 127 -7.09 -0.59 -64.26
CA ARG A 127 -6.81 0.84 -64.22
C ARG A 127 -7.68 1.62 -65.20
N ASP A 128 -7.95 1.05 -66.37
CA ASP A 128 -8.86 1.63 -67.37
C ASP A 128 -10.32 1.60 -66.89
N LEU A 129 -10.76 0.48 -66.29
CA LEU A 129 -12.16 0.26 -65.88
C LEU A 129 -12.52 0.79 -64.48
N LEU A 130 -11.56 0.88 -63.56
CA LEU A 130 -11.78 1.39 -62.22
C LEU A 130 -12.93 0.66 -61.47
N ASP A 131 -14.00 1.35 -61.07
CA ASP A 131 -15.14 0.75 -60.36
C ASP A 131 -15.90 -0.30 -61.17
N ASP A 132 -15.92 -0.19 -62.50
CA ASP A 132 -16.52 -1.21 -63.38
C ASP A 132 -15.71 -2.53 -63.34
N PHE A 133 -14.49 -2.52 -62.82
CA PHE A 133 -13.70 -3.73 -62.64
C PHE A 133 -14.14 -4.59 -61.44
N LEU A 134 -14.81 -4.01 -60.44
CA LEU A 134 -15.10 -4.69 -59.16
C LEU A 134 -15.89 -6.01 -59.33
N PRO A 135 -16.90 -6.12 -60.21
CA PRO A 135 -17.62 -7.38 -60.44
C PRO A 135 -16.73 -8.53 -60.97
N PHE A 136 -15.58 -8.21 -61.56
CA PHE A 136 -14.64 -9.20 -62.10
C PHE A 136 -13.70 -9.78 -61.04
N LEU A 137 -13.56 -9.16 -59.86
CA LEU A 137 -12.63 -9.59 -58.81
C LEU A 137 -12.85 -11.04 -58.34
N PRO A 138 -14.07 -11.52 -58.05
CA PRO A 138 -14.27 -12.91 -57.64
C PRO A 138 -13.82 -13.91 -58.72
N ARG A 139 -14.07 -13.59 -60.00
CA ARG A 139 -13.64 -14.41 -61.13
C ARG A 139 -12.12 -14.43 -61.26
N LEU A 140 -11.46 -13.27 -61.09
CA LEU A 140 -10.00 -13.18 -61.09
C LEU A 140 -9.38 -14.01 -59.97
N VAL A 141 -9.88 -13.87 -58.74
CA VAL A 141 -9.38 -14.62 -57.57
C VAL A 141 -9.51 -16.12 -57.80
N ASN A 142 -10.64 -16.59 -58.33
CA ASN A 142 -10.85 -18.00 -58.65
C ASN A 142 -9.88 -18.52 -59.73
N SER A 143 -9.59 -17.73 -60.76
CA SER A 143 -8.58 -18.08 -61.77
C SER A 143 -7.17 -18.14 -61.18
N ILE A 144 -6.79 -17.19 -60.32
CA ILE A 144 -5.50 -17.21 -59.60
C ILE A 144 -5.40 -18.46 -58.71
N LEU A 145 -6.45 -18.79 -57.96
CA LEU A 145 -6.50 -19.99 -57.12
C LEU A 145 -6.32 -21.26 -57.95
N THR A 146 -6.97 -21.33 -59.11
CA THR A 146 -6.85 -22.45 -60.05
C THR A 146 -5.41 -22.56 -60.58
N LEU A 147 -4.80 -21.44 -60.96
CA LEU A 147 -3.40 -21.39 -61.42
C LEU A 147 -2.42 -21.85 -60.33
N LEU A 148 -2.60 -21.41 -59.08
CA LEU A 148 -1.78 -21.81 -57.93
C LEU A 148 -1.90 -23.31 -57.64
N ARG A 149 -3.13 -23.84 -57.60
CA ARG A 149 -3.42 -25.26 -57.37
C ARG A 149 -2.83 -26.15 -58.46
N ASN A 150 -2.85 -25.68 -59.72
CA ASN A 150 -2.36 -26.41 -60.89
C ASN A 150 -0.84 -26.33 -61.12
N GLY A 151 -0.07 -25.78 -60.18
CA GLY A 151 1.40 -25.83 -60.22
C GLY A 151 2.10 -24.48 -60.09
N GLY A 152 1.36 -23.36 -60.22
CA GLY A 152 1.94 -22.01 -60.12
C GLY A 152 2.64 -21.75 -58.78
N GLN A 153 2.16 -22.35 -57.69
CA GLN A 153 2.77 -22.25 -56.36
C GLN A 153 4.20 -22.81 -56.23
N LYS A 154 4.70 -23.52 -57.25
CA LYS A 154 6.07 -24.08 -57.29
C LYS A 154 7.05 -23.22 -58.09
N GLU A 155 6.57 -22.20 -58.80
CA GLU A 155 7.40 -21.33 -59.65
C GLU A 155 7.48 -19.92 -59.04
N PRO A 156 8.64 -19.49 -58.50
CA PRO A 156 8.78 -18.16 -57.88
C PRO A 156 8.44 -17.01 -58.82
N ASP A 157 8.76 -17.14 -60.12
CA ASP A 157 8.47 -16.13 -61.13
C ASP A 157 6.96 -15.94 -61.30
N ILE A 158 6.19 -17.02 -61.35
CA ILE A 158 4.72 -16.96 -61.45
C ILE A 158 4.14 -16.34 -60.17
N ILE A 159 4.62 -16.75 -58.99
CA ILE A 159 4.22 -16.17 -57.70
C ILE A 159 4.48 -14.66 -57.69
N GLU A 160 5.67 -14.24 -58.12
CA GLU A 160 6.05 -12.82 -58.19
C GLU A 160 5.05 -12.04 -59.04
N GLN A 161 4.78 -12.49 -60.27
CA GLN A 161 3.88 -11.79 -61.18
C GLN A 161 2.44 -11.76 -60.69
N ILE A 162 1.94 -12.84 -60.05
CA ILE A 162 0.59 -12.87 -59.46
C ILE A 162 0.46 -11.79 -58.39
N PHE A 163 1.38 -11.75 -57.42
CA PHE A 163 1.23 -10.83 -56.29
C PHE A 163 1.65 -9.40 -56.61
N LEU A 164 2.53 -9.17 -57.59
CA LEU A 164 2.80 -7.83 -58.10
C LEU A 164 1.59 -7.27 -58.84
N SER A 165 1.05 -7.99 -59.84
CA SER A 165 -0.14 -7.55 -60.56
C SER A 165 -1.34 -7.34 -59.63
N TRP A 166 -1.58 -8.26 -58.70
CA TRP A 166 -2.59 -8.10 -57.65
C TRP A 166 -2.38 -6.84 -56.81
N SER A 167 -1.14 -6.57 -56.40
CA SER A 167 -0.83 -5.38 -55.60
C SER A 167 -1.09 -4.09 -56.37
N TYR A 168 -0.78 -4.05 -57.67
CA TYR A 168 -1.11 -2.93 -58.53
C TYR A 168 -2.62 -2.75 -58.71
N ILE A 169 -3.38 -3.83 -58.90
CA ILE A 169 -4.85 -3.80 -58.96
C ILE A 169 -5.42 -3.20 -57.67
N VAL A 170 -5.02 -3.73 -56.50
CA VAL A 170 -5.51 -3.25 -55.20
C VAL A 170 -5.16 -1.78 -54.96
N ARG A 171 -3.94 -1.37 -55.33
CA ARG A 171 -3.49 0.01 -55.20
C ARG A 171 -4.28 0.95 -56.10
N ASP A 172 -4.49 0.56 -57.35
CA ASP A 172 -5.16 1.40 -58.34
C ASP A 172 -6.68 1.49 -58.07
N LEU A 173 -7.29 0.45 -57.47
CA LEU A 173 -8.70 0.40 -57.06
C LEU A 173 -8.96 0.81 -55.60
N GLN A 174 -7.93 1.24 -54.87
CA GLN A 174 -7.99 1.52 -53.42
C GLN A 174 -9.21 2.34 -53.02
N LYS A 175 -9.47 3.46 -53.71
CA LYS A 175 -10.55 4.40 -53.38
C LYS A 175 -11.96 3.78 -53.43
N TYR A 176 -12.13 2.71 -54.19
CA TYR A 176 -13.39 1.98 -54.31
C TYR A 176 -13.46 0.79 -53.34
N LEU A 177 -12.34 0.07 -53.18
CA LEU A 177 -12.25 -1.10 -52.30
C LEU A 177 -12.43 -0.74 -50.82
N ILE A 178 -12.04 0.47 -50.41
CA ILE A 178 -12.22 0.92 -49.01
C ILE A 178 -13.68 1.24 -48.66
N CYS A 179 -14.57 1.36 -49.65
CA CYS A 179 -16.00 1.61 -49.42
C CYS A 179 -16.72 0.36 -48.91
N ASP A 180 -16.26 -0.83 -49.30
CA ASP A 180 -16.80 -2.13 -48.88
C ASP A 180 -15.68 -3.12 -48.52
N ILE A 181 -15.10 -2.93 -47.33
CA ILE A 181 -14.07 -3.84 -46.80
C ILE A 181 -14.63 -5.25 -46.58
N GLY A 182 -15.90 -5.36 -46.20
CA GLY A 182 -16.57 -6.65 -46.01
C GLY A 182 -16.62 -7.48 -47.30
N GLY A 183 -16.94 -6.83 -48.43
CA GLY A 183 -16.99 -7.44 -49.75
C GLY A 183 -15.63 -7.97 -50.21
N ILE A 184 -14.59 -7.14 -50.21
CA ILE A 184 -13.24 -7.58 -50.61
C ILE A 184 -12.71 -8.69 -49.69
N LEU A 185 -13.04 -8.64 -48.39
CA LEU A 185 -12.67 -9.70 -47.47
C LEU A 185 -13.40 -11.02 -47.78
N ARG A 186 -14.68 -10.97 -48.15
CA ARG A 186 -15.40 -12.16 -48.61
C ARG A 186 -14.78 -12.72 -49.90
N ASP A 187 -14.52 -11.87 -50.89
CA ASP A 187 -14.12 -12.31 -52.22
C ASP A 187 -12.68 -12.85 -52.28
N THR A 188 -11.81 -12.41 -51.36
CA THR A 188 -10.40 -12.87 -51.30
C THR A 188 -10.13 -13.91 -50.22
N LEU A 189 -11.17 -14.42 -49.53
CA LEU A 189 -11.06 -15.35 -48.39
C LEU A 189 -10.13 -16.54 -48.67
N GLU A 190 -10.41 -17.29 -49.73
CA GLU A 190 -9.67 -18.49 -50.12
C GLU A 190 -8.20 -18.20 -50.47
N LEU A 191 -7.90 -17.02 -51.00
CA LEU A 191 -6.55 -16.62 -51.38
C LEU A 191 -5.76 -16.11 -50.17
N ARG A 192 -6.41 -15.42 -49.22
CA ARG A 192 -5.78 -14.96 -47.96
C ARG A 192 -5.36 -16.12 -47.06
N TYR A 193 -6.10 -17.23 -47.10
CA TYR A 193 -5.89 -18.40 -46.24
C TYR A 193 -5.50 -19.65 -47.01
N TYR A 194 -4.86 -19.47 -48.17
CA TYR A 194 -4.38 -20.56 -49.00
C TYR A 194 -3.43 -21.49 -48.20
N PRO A 195 -3.48 -22.83 -48.37
CA PRO A 195 -2.72 -23.79 -47.55
C PRO A 195 -1.19 -23.79 -47.76
N GLY A 196 -0.63 -22.76 -48.42
CA GLY A 196 0.81 -22.58 -48.67
C GLY A 196 1.40 -21.48 -47.79
N LYS A 197 2.53 -21.77 -47.11
CA LYS A 197 3.14 -20.89 -46.10
C LYS A 197 3.39 -19.44 -46.57
N TYR A 198 3.69 -19.25 -47.84
CA TYR A 198 4.14 -17.97 -48.40
C TYR A 198 3.03 -17.15 -49.06
N ILE A 199 1.98 -17.80 -49.57
CA ILE A 199 0.87 -17.12 -50.27
C ILE A 199 0.17 -16.13 -49.34
N ASN A 200 -0.11 -16.54 -48.10
CA ASN A 200 -0.78 -15.71 -47.09
C ASN A 200 0.07 -14.46 -46.75
N LYS A 201 1.40 -14.58 -46.77
CA LYS A 201 2.31 -13.46 -46.55
C LYS A 201 2.26 -12.45 -47.70
N PHE A 202 2.13 -12.89 -48.94
CA PHE A 202 2.05 -11.97 -50.10
C PHE A 202 0.70 -11.27 -50.22
N MET A 203 -0.38 -11.89 -49.75
CA MET A 203 -1.70 -11.24 -49.69
C MET A 203 -1.79 -10.18 -48.60
N SER A 204 -1.16 -10.41 -47.45
CA SER A 204 -1.30 -9.57 -46.25
C SER A 204 -0.99 -8.08 -46.47
N PRO A 205 0.08 -7.67 -47.19
CA PRO A 205 0.34 -6.26 -47.51
C PRO A 205 -0.78 -5.54 -48.24
N SER A 206 -1.43 -6.22 -49.21
CA SER A 206 -2.48 -5.61 -50.03
C SER A 206 -3.74 -5.33 -49.23
N ILE A 207 -4.16 -6.30 -48.40
CA ILE A 207 -5.34 -6.16 -47.55
C ILE A 207 -5.05 -5.22 -46.38
N SER A 208 -3.84 -5.23 -45.84
CA SER A 208 -3.46 -4.32 -44.77
C SER A 208 -3.43 -2.86 -45.23
N PHE A 209 -3.00 -2.61 -46.46
CA PHE A 209 -3.08 -1.29 -47.10
C PHE A 209 -4.52 -0.78 -47.20
N LEU A 210 -5.48 -1.62 -47.61
CA LEU A 210 -6.90 -1.27 -47.64
C LEU A 210 -7.43 -0.95 -46.23
N LEU A 211 -7.17 -1.81 -45.25
CA LEU A 211 -7.62 -1.62 -43.87
C LEU A 211 -7.07 -0.33 -43.24
N ARG A 212 -5.82 0.03 -43.54
CA ARG A 212 -5.21 1.28 -43.05
C ARG A 212 -5.82 2.54 -43.65
N THR A 213 -6.31 2.42 -44.88
CA THR A 213 -6.90 3.54 -45.63
C THR A 213 -8.40 3.69 -45.34
N ALA A 214 -9.07 2.60 -44.96
CA ALA A 214 -10.50 2.60 -44.69
C ALA A 214 -10.89 3.54 -43.54
N ARG A 215 -12.12 4.06 -43.61
CA ARG A 215 -12.77 4.77 -42.50
C ARG A 215 -12.94 3.83 -41.31
N ASP A 216 -13.03 4.40 -40.11
CA ASP A 216 -13.09 3.64 -38.86
C ASP A 216 -14.23 2.61 -38.81
N GLU A 217 -15.39 2.93 -39.37
CA GLU A 217 -16.53 2.01 -39.49
C GLU A 217 -16.18 0.76 -40.33
N GLN A 218 -15.57 0.98 -41.49
CA GLN A 218 -15.15 -0.10 -42.40
C GLN A 218 -13.96 -0.89 -41.85
N LEU A 219 -13.05 -0.23 -41.14
CA LEU A 219 -11.97 -0.89 -40.41
C LEU A 219 -12.52 -1.79 -39.30
N GLU A 220 -13.48 -1.32 -38.50
CA GLU A 220 -14.10 -2.15 -37.45
C GLU A 220 -14.80 -3.38 -38.04
N ILE A 221 -15.55 -3.22 -39.14
CA ILE A 221 -16.14 -4.34 -39.89
C ILE A 221 -15.07 -5.32 -40.34
N GLY A 222 -13.98 -4.82 -40.92
CA GLY A 222 -12.86 -5.63 -41.39
C GLY A 222 -12.20 -6.44 -40.26
N ILE A 223 -11.92 -5.79 -39.12
CA ILE A 223 -11.33 -6.46 -37.96
C ILE A 223 -12.25 -7.54 -37.41
N LYS A 224 -13.56 -7.26 -37.22
CA LYS A 224 -14.53 -8.27 -36.75
C LYS A 224 -14.61 -9.47 -37.70
N ARG A 225 -14.57 -9.22 -39.01
CA ARG A 225 -14.60 -10.27 -40.02
C ARG A 225 -13.35 -11.15 -39.95
N ILE A 226 -12.16 -10.54 -39.86
CA ILE A 226 -10.89 -11.29 -39.71
C ILE A 226 -10.92 -12.15 -38.44
N LEU A 227 -11.45 -11.62 -37.32
CA LEU A 227 -11.57 -12.38 -36.08
C LEU A 227 -12.52 -13.59 -36.22
N SER A 228 -13.65 -13.42 -36.91
CA SER A 228 -14.56 -14.53 -37.22
C SER A 228 -13.89 -15.59 -38.11
N GLU A 229 -12.97 -15.18 -38.98
CA GLU A 229 -12.28 -16.07 -39.92
C GLU A 229 -11.16 -16.86 -39.22
N VAL A 230 -10.45 -16.26 -38.26
CA VAL A 230 -9.38 -16.96 -37.50
C VAL A 230 -9.91 -17.86 -36.38
N ALA A 231 -11.22 -17.85 -36.12
CA ALA A 231 -11.86 -18.86 -35.28
C ALA A 231 -11.63 -20.29 -35.83
N ASP A 232 -11.39 -20.42 -37.14
CA ASP A 232 -10.90 -21.64 -37.78
C ASP A 232 -9.36 -21.77 -37.60
N PRO A 233 -8.87 -22.79 -36.89
CA PRO A 233 -7.44 -22.98 -36.64
C PRO A 233 -6.57 -23.05 -37.89
N LEU A 234 -7.12 -23.47 -39.04
CA LEU A 234 -6.38 -23.53 -40.30
C LEU A 234 -6.07 -22.12 -40.85
N LYS A 235 -6.87 -21.12 -40.47
CA LYS A 235 -6.77 -19.74 -40.94
C LYS A 235 -5.92 -18.86 -40.03
N LYS A 236 -5.63 -19.31 -38.80
CA LYS A 236 -4.79 -18.61 -37.80
C LYS A 236 -3.54 -17.96 -38.39
N ARG A 237 -2.72 -18.71 -39.14
CA ARG A 237 -1.45 -18.17 -39.70
C ARG A 237 -1.67 -16.97 -40.62
N GLY A 238 -2.69 -17.04 -41.49
CA GLY A 238 -3.00 -15.94 -42.41
C GLY A 238 -3.51 -14.71 -41.67
N GLY A 239 -4.31 -14.92 -40.63
CA GLY A 239 -4.87 -13.83 -39.82
C GLY A 239 -3.81 -13.12 -38.98
N VAL A 240 -2.88 -13.89 -38.38
CA VAL A 240 -1.72 -13.34 -37.66
C VAL A 240 -0.89 -12.46 -38.60
N SER A 241 -0.56 -12.97 -39.79
CA SER A 241 0.21 -12.20 -40.78
C SER A 241 -0.52 -10.91 -41.18
N LEU A 242 -1.83 -10.98 -41.40
CA LEU A 242 -2.64 -9.82 -41.77
C LEU A 242 -2.68 -8.76 -40.66
N LEU A 243 -3.03 -9.14 -39.43
CA LEU A 243 -3.11 -8.21 -38.29
C LEU A 243 -1.74 -7.58 -38.00
N TYR A 244 -0.66 -8.37 -38.09
CA TYR A 244 0.71 -7.88 -37.99
C TYR A 244 0.99 -6.83 -39.07
N HIS A 245 0.71 -7.14 -40.34
CA HIS A 245 0.91 -6.21 -41.45
C HIS A 245 -0.03 -5.01 -41.45
N VAL A 246 -1.13 -5.02 -40.69
CA VAL A 246 -2.01 -3.87 -40.46
C VAL A 246 -1.40 -2.93 -39.42
N MET A 247 -0.76 -3.45 -38.38
CA MET A 247 -0.16 -2.64 -37.31
C MET A 247 1.28 -2.19 -37.62
N ARG A 248 2.02 -2.90 -38.47
CA ARG A 248 3.45 -2.64 -38.75
C ARG A 248 3.73 -1.44 -39.69
N GLY A 249 4.34 -0.37 -39.21
CA GLY A 249 4.71 0.80 -40.04
C GLY A 249 5.98 0.61 -40.89
N THR A 250 6.56 1.72 -41.35
CA THR A 250 7.86 1.70 -42.05
C THR A 250 8.97 1.36 -41.06
N SER A 251 9.54 0.15 -41.19
CA SER A 251 10.71 -0.50 -40.54
C SER A 251 11.10 -0.21 -39.08
N VAL A 252 10.86 0.99 -38.53
CA VAL A 252 11.28 1.44 -37.20
C VAL A 252 10.08 1.66 -36.26
N HIS A 253 8.90 2.00 -36.78
CA HIS A 253 7.73 2.35 -35.96
C HIS A 253 6.47 1.56 -36.32
N LEU A 254 5.56 1.43 -35.36
CA LEU A 254 4.18 1.02 -35.64
C LEU A 254 3.49 2.03 -36.56
N HIS A 255 2.53 1.56 -37.36
CA HIS A 255 1.73 2.43 -38.21
C HIS A 255 0.83 3.34 -37.36
N SER A 256 0.53 4.55 -37.82
CA SER A 256 -0.34 5.50 -37.09
C SER A 256 -1.73 4.92 -36.74
N LYS A 257 -2.24 4.02 -37.60
CA LYS A 257 -3.50 3.29 -37.39
C LYS A 257 -3.42 2.15 -36.36
N ALA A 258 -2.23 1.74 -35.92
CA ALA A 258 -2.05 0.59 -35.03
C ALA A 258 -2.80 0.75 -33.70
N GLY A 259 -2.78 1.95 -33.10
CA GLY A 259 -3.54 2.23 -31.88
C GLY A 259 -5.05 2.05 -32.06
N GLN A 260 -5.61 2.51 -33.19
CA GLN A 260 -7.03 2.34 -33.48
C GLN A 260 -7.40 0.86 -33.71
N VAL A 261 -6.53 0.12 -34.40
CA VAL A 261 -6.69 -1.33 -34.62
C VAL A 261 -6.70 -2.07 -33.28
N LEU A 262 -5.73 -1.78 -32.40
CA LEU A 262 -5.69 -2.35 -31.05
C LEU A 262 -6.94 -2.03 -30.24
N ARG A 263 -7.44 -0.79 -30.31
CA ARG A 263 -8.70 -0.41 -29.64
C ARG A 263 -9.89 -1.22 -30.14
N PHE A 264 -9.98 -1.50 -31.45
CA PHE A 264 -11.04 -2.34 -32.00
C PHE A 264 -10.89 -3.81 -31.65
N LEU A 265 -9.66 -4.33 -31.63
CA LEU A 265 -9.34 -5.69 -31.18
C LEU A 265 -9.72 -5.90 -29.70
N LEU A 266 -9.51 -4.88 -28.86
CA LEU A 266 -9.79 -4.89 -27.42
C LEU A 266 -11.16 -4.31 -27.06
N LYS A 267 -12.05 -4.06 -28.04
CA LYS A 267 -13.38 -3.50 -27.81
C LYS A 267 -14.32 -4.60 -27.30
N ASP A 268 -15.13 -4.28 -26.31
CA ASP A 268 -16.01 -5.23 -25.61
C ASP A 268 -17.01 -5.89 -26.58
N SER A 269 -17.52 -5.14 -27.55
CA SER A 269 -18.39 -5.67 -28.63
C SER A 269 -17.68 -6.64 -29.58
N THR A 270 -16.35 -6.60 -29.63
CA THR A 270 -15.51 -7.49 -30.45
C THR A 270 -15.14 -8.74 -29.67
N LEU A 271 -14.86 -8.61 -28.37
CA LEU A 271 -14.53 -9.74 -27.49
C LEU A 271 -15.77 -10.58 -27.16
N SER A 272 -16.93 -9.96 -26.85
CA SER A 272 -18.21 -10.67 -26.71
C SER A 272 -18.69 -11.37 -27.99
N PHE A 273 -18.27 -10.87 -29.16
CA PHE A 273 -18.51 -11.54 -30.43
C PHE A 273 -17.71 -12.85 -30.54
N CYS A 274 -16.55 -12.96 -29.89
CA CYS A 274 -15.77 -14.21 -29.83
C CYS A 274 -16.47 -15.30 -29.01
N ASP A 275 -17.28 -14.93 -28.01
CA ASP A 275 -18.05 -15.90 -27.19
C ASP A 275 -19.09 -16.68 -28.00
N HIS A 276 -19.47 -16.18 -29.19
CA HIS A 276 -20.34 -16.87 -30.12
C HIS A 276 -19.65 -18.04 -30.85
N PHE A 277 -18.33 -18.23 -30.64
CA PHE A 277 -17.52 -19.30 -31.22
C PHE A 277 -16.78 -20.10 -30.13
N PRO A 278 -17.48 -20.93 -29.32
CA PRO A 278 -16.88 -21.58 -28.15
C PRO A 278 -15.68 -22.49 -28.47
N GLN A 279 -15.70 -23.14 -29.65
CA GLN A 279 -14.61 -24.00 -30.12
C GLN A 279 -13.46 -23.23 -30.82
N GLY A 280 -13.68 -21.96 -31.16
CA GLY A 280 -12.74 -21.10 -31.89
C GLY A 280 -12.14 -19.97 -31.04
N ALA A 281 -12.66 -19.72 -29.84
CA ALA A 281 -12.20 -18.67 -28.93
C ALA A 281 -10.70 -18.81 -28.61
N ASP A 282 -10.23 -20.03 -28.31
CA ASP A 282 -8.81 -20.31 -28.08
C ASP A 282 -7.94 -19.95 -29.30
N SER A 283 -8.43 -20.24 -30.51
CA SER A 283 -7.72 -19.91 -31.75
C SER A 283 -7.60 -18.40 -31.96
N ILE A 284 -8.64 -17.64 -31.60
CA ILE A 284 -8.63 -16.18 -31.64
C ILE A 284 -7.62 -15.61 -30.63
N VAL A 285 -7.65 -16.08 -29.37
CA VAL A 285 -6.68 -15.68 -28.33
C VAL A 285 -5.25 -15.94 -28.78
N GLU A 286 -4.99 -17.12 -29.33
CA GLU A 286 -3.67 -17.49 -29.83
C GLU A 286 -3.25 -16.65 -31.03
N ALA A 287 -4.16 -16.34 -31.95
CA ALA A 287 -3.87 -15.49 -33.11
C ALA A 287 -3.52 -14.05 -32.68
N LEU A 288 -4.26 -13.48 -31.73
CA LEU A 288 -3.96 -12.16 -31.18
C LEU A 288 -2.63 -12.16 -30.44
N SER A 289 -2.41 -13.16 -29.58
CA SER A 289 -1.17 -13.31 -28.83
C SER A 289 0.04 -13.44 -29.77
N SER A 290 -0.07 -14.28 -30.81
CA SER A 290 0.98 -14.45 -31.82
C SER A 290 1.24 -13.16 -32.59
N THR A 291 0.20 -12.38 -32.88
CA THR A 291 0.34 -11.10 -33.58
C THR A 291 1.11 -10.09 -32.73
N LEU A 292 0.75 -9.95 -31.45
CA LEU A 292 1.43 -9.06 -30.52
C LEU A 292 2.87 -9.54 -30.27
N GLN A 293 3.10 -10.85 -30.18
CA GLN A 293 4.44 -11.42 -30.08
C GLN A 293 5.30 -11.06 -31.30
N SER A 294 4.79 -11.20 -32.53
CA SER A 294 5.55 -10.82 -33.73
C SER A 294 5.83 -9.32 -33.80
N ILE A 295 4.91 -8.46 -33.35
CA ILE A 295 5.18 -7.03 -33.21
C ILE A 295 6.29 -6.79 -32.18
N CYS A 296 6.22 -7.51 -31.07
CA CYS A 296 7.19 -7.41 -30.02
C CYS A 296 8.62 -7.83 -30.45
N GLU A 297 8.74 -8.89 -31.22
CA GLU A 297 10.04 -9.37 -31.74
C GLU A 297 10.69 -8.39 -32.73
N ASP A 298 9.88 -7.62 -33.47
CA ASP A 298 10.37 -6.76 -34.55
C ASP A 298 10.62 -5.29 -34.15
N PHE A 299 10.11 -4.84 -33.00
CA PHE A 299 10.18 -3.43 -32.58
C PHE A 299 10.83 -3.26 -31.21
N LYS A 300 11.58 -2.16 -31.03
CA LYS A 300 12.15 -1.80 -29.71
C LYS A 300 11.03 -1.41 -28.73
N ALA A 301 11.27 -1.66 -27.44
CA ALA A 301 10.35 -1.34 -26.34
C ALA A 301 9.79 0.10 -26.38
N GLU A 302 10.66 1.07 -26.69
CA GLU A 302 10.33 2.49 -26.76
C GLU A 302 9.29 2.83 -27.84
N GLU A 303 9.26 2.03 -28.91
CA GLU A 303 8.37 2.21 -30.06
C GLU A 303 7.00 1.56 -29.89
N LEU A 304 6.87 0.74 -28.85
CA LEU A 304 5.65 0.03 -28.50
C LEU A 304 4.75 0.80 -27.51
N ARG A 305 5.07 2.07 -27.22
CA ARG A 305 4.30 2.92 -26.28
C ARG A 305 2.79 2.93 -26.58
N VAL A 306 2.42 3.08 -27.86
CA VAL A 306 1.01 3.10 -28.29
C VAL A 306 0.31 1.79 -27.95
N MET A 307 1.01 0.66 -28.14
CA MET A 307 0.47 -0.66 -27.84
C MET A 307 0.29 -0.85 -26.33
N TRP A 308 1.32 -0.55 -25.55
CA TRP A 308 1.28 -0.68 -24.09
C TRP A 308 0.22 0.22 -23.46
N ASN A 309 0.10 1.47 -23.92
CA ASN A 309 -0.94 2.38 -23.43
C ASN A 309 -2.35 1.85 -23.72
N CYS A 310 -2.60 1.31 -24.91
CA CYS A 310 -3.90 0.72 -25.23
C CYS A 310 -4.20 -0.51 -24.35
N LEU A 311 -3.21 -1.36 -24.08
CA LEU A 311 -3.36 -2.54 -23.24
C LEU A 311 -3.62 -2.18 -21.78
N VAL A 312 -2.84 -1.25 -21.21
CA VAL A 312 -3.02 -0.79 -19.82
C VAL A 312 -4.35 -0.04 -19.66
N GLU A 313 -4.69 0.86 -20.57
CA GLU A 313 -5.98 1.58 -20.55
C GLU A 313 -7.16 0.60 -20.59
N LYS A 314 -7.04 -0.50 -21.33
CA LYS A 314 -8.07 -1.55 -21.37
C LYS A 314 -8.08 -2.45 -20.14
N GLY A 315 -6.91 -2.81 -19.61
CA GLY A 315 -6.80 -3.52 -18.32
C GLY A 315 -7.50 -2.77 -17.19
N LEU A 316 -7.45 -1.44 -17.22
CA LEU A 316 -8.17 -0.57 -16.26
C LEU A 316 -9.70 -0.50 -16.52
N LYS A 317 -10.21 -0.89 -17.69
CA LYS A 317 -11.59 -0.61 -18.13
C LYS A 317 -12.51 -1.83 -18.35
N VAL A 318 -12.03 -3.06 -18.60
CA VAL A 318 -12.88 -4.11 -19.24
C VAL A 318 -12.87 -5.48 -18.54
N TYR A 319 -14.01 -6.18 -18.62
CA TYR A 319 -14.49 -7.42 -18.00
C TYR A 319 -13.92 -8.76 -18.52
N ASP A 320 -13.00 -8.76 -19.50
CA ASP A 320 -12.48 -9.98 -20.16
C ASP A 320 -11.12 -10.46 -19.62
N TYR A 321 -11.18 -11.07 -18.45
CA TYR A 321 -10.05 -11.56 -17.65
C TYR A 321 -9.16 -12.63 -18.35
N PRO A 322 -9.67 -13.65 -19.07
CA PRO A 322 -8.84 -14.72 -19.63
C PRO A 322 -7.89 -14.26 -20.74
N TYR A 323 -8.32 -13.29 -21.55
CA TYR A 323 -7.57 -12.78 -22.70
C TYR A 323 -6.32 -12.02 -22.28
N LEU A 324 -6.44 -11.14 -21.26
CA LEU A 324 -5.32 -10.37 -20.75
C LEU A 324 -4.30 -11.25 -20.00
N VAL A 325 -4.78 -12.25 -19.25
CA VAL A 325 -3.93 -13.25 -18.59
C VAL A 325 -3.12 -14.05 -19.62
N GLY A 326 -3.78 -14.52 -20.69
CA GLY A 326 -3.11 -15.24 -21.78
C GLY A 326 -2.07 -14.39 -22.51
N LEU A 327 -2.33 -13.09 -22.64
CA LEU A 327 -1.42 -12.12 -23.26
C LEU A 327 -0.18 -11.87 -22.39
N VAL A 328 -0.34 -11.65 -21.09
CA VAL A 328 0.78 -11.53 -20.15
C VAL A 328 1.65 -12.79 -20.18
N ARG A 329 1.02 -13.98 -20.21
CA ARG A 329 1.73 -15.28 -20.28
C ARG A 329 2.66 -15.38 -21.50
N GLN A 330 2.26 -14.86 -22.65
CA GLN A 330 3.02 -15.00 -23.90
C GLN A 330 4.08 -13.92 -24.10
N ILE A 331 3.89 -12.72 -23.55
CA ILE A 331 4.85 -11.62 -23.70
C ILE A 331 6.07 -11.80 -22.78
N VAL A 332 5.85 -12.30 -21.57
CA VAL A 332 6.88 -12.40 -20.52
C VAL A 332 8.14 -13.15 -20.97
N PRO A 333 8.05 -14.35 -21.59
CA PRO A 333 9.24 -15.09 -22.01
C PRO A 333 10.06 -14.34 -23.07
N THR A 334 9.41 -13.54 -23.91
CA THR A 334 10.04 -12.81 -25.03
C THR A 334 10.91 -11.64 -24.57
N TYR A 335 10.64 -11.06 -23.39
CA TYR A 335 11.31 -9.83 -22.92
C TYR A 335 11.92 -9.95 -21.53
N LYS A 336 12.26 -11.17 -21.13
CA LYS A 336 12.91 -11.45 -19.85
C LYS A 336 14.12 -10.53 -19.58
N ASP A 337 14.83 -10.13 -20.64
CA ASP A 337 16.06 -9.34 -20.57
C ASP A 337 15.84 -7.83 -20.81
N SER A 338 14.61 -7.37 -21.06
CA SER A 338 14.30 -5.95 -21.30
C SER A 338 13.59 -5.31 -20.11
N SER A 339 14.35 -4.59 -19.27
CA SER A 339 13.83 -3.89 -18.10
C SER A 339 12.72 -2.88 -18.41
N ALA A 340 12.80 -2.21 -19.58
CA ALA A 340 11.82 -1.21 -20.02
C ALA A 340 10.43 -1.80 -20.34
N VAL A 341 10.38 -3.04 -20.85
CA VAL A 341 9.12 -3.74 -21.14
C VAL A 341 8.54 -4.37 -19.88
N LEU A 342 9.41 -4.87 -19.00
CA LEU A 342 8.99 -5.55 -17.78
C LEU A 342 8.15 -4.65 -16.84
N ASP A 343 8.51 -3.37 -16.66
CA ASP A 343 7.68 -2.40 -15.90
C ASP A 343 6.25 -2.31 -16.46
N LYS A 344 6.09 -2.28 -17.79
CA LYS A 344 4.77 -2.21 -18.43
C LYS A 344 3.98 -3.49 -18.25
N VAL A 345 4.64 -4.64 -18.30
CA VAL A 345 4.02 -5.94 -18.06
C VAL A 345 3.57 -6.09 -16.60
N LEU A 346 4.42 -5.72 -15.63
CA LEU A 346 4.09 -5.74 -14.21
C LEU A 346 2.91 -4.82 -13.87
N ARG A 347 2.85 -3.63 -14.46
CA ARG A 347 1.68 -2.74 -14.33
C ARG A 347 0.42 -3.35 -14.92
N LEU A 348 0.51 -4.00 -16.09
CA LEU A 348 -0.61 -4.70 -16.69
C LEU A 348 -1.10 -5.84 -15.78
N MET A 349 -0.19 -6.60 -15.18
CA MET A 349 -0.51 -7.64 -14.19
C MET A 349 -1.32 -7.06 -13.03
N LEU A 350 -0.87 -5.98 -12.40
CA LEU A 350 -1.60 -5.35 -11.29
C LEU A 350 -3.03 -4.94 -11.68
N CYS A 351 -3.20 -4.36 -12.88
CA CYS A 351 -4.52 -3.96 -13.37
C CYS A 351 -5.45 -5.16 -13.61
N THR A 352 -4.90 -6.30 -14.02
CA THR A 352 -5.69 -7.50 -14.35
C THR A 352 -6.13 -8.31 -13.13
N ILE A 353 -5.39 -8.25 -12.02
CA ILE A 353 -5.65 -9.11 -10.83
C ILE A 353 -6.73 -8.52 -9.91
N ASP A 354 -7.13 -7.26 -10.06
CA ASP A 354 -8.08 -6.54 -9.15
C ASP A 354 -9.56 -7.02 -9.18
N ARG A 355 -9.86 -8.17 -9.77
CA ARG A 355 -11.23 -8.67 -9.94
C ARG A 355 -11.54 -9.91 -9.10
N PRO A 356 -12.82 -10.08 -8.68
CA PRO A 356 -13.26 -11.28 -7.97
C PRO A 356 -13.22 -12.48 -8.91
N SER A 357 -12.25 -13.35 -8.69
CA SER A 357 -12.15 -14.67 -9.32
C SER A 357 -12.10 -15.75 -8.24
N THR A 358 -12.42 -16.99 -8.60
CA THR A 358 -12.38 -18.09 -7.65
C THR A 358 -10.94 -18.35 -7.18
N ALA A 359 -10.78 -18.92 -5.97
CA ALA A 359 -9.45 -19.24 -5.43
C ALA A 359 -8.64 -20.20 -6.35
N ASN A 360 -9.32 -21.06 -7.12
CA ASN A 360 -8.67 -21.97 -8.07
C ASN A 360 -8.15 -21.26 -9.32
N GLU A 361 -8.89 -20.28 -9.84
CA GLU A 361 -8.45 -19.46 -10.97
C GLU A 361 -7.23 -18.61 -10.60
N MET A 362 -7.24 -17.98 -9.43
CA MET A 362 -6.08 -17.22 -8.95
C MET A 362 -4.84 -18.10 -8.77
N LYS A 363 -4.99 -19.33 -8.26
CA LYS A 363 -3.87 -20.28 -8.16
C LYS A 363 -3.33 -20.68 -9.54
N SER A 364 -4.22 -20.91 -10.51
CA SER A 364 -3.82 -21.18 -11.90
C SER A 364 -3.00 -20.03 -12.48
N ILE A 365 -3.44 -18.79 -12.25
CA ILE A 365 -2.76 -17.59 -12.76
C ILE A 365 -1.43 -17.37 -12.06
N ALA A 366 -1.39 -17.50 -10.74
CA ALA A 366 -0.15 -17.48 -9.98
C ALA A 366 0.85 -18.51 -10.53
N SER A 367 0.41 -19.75 -10.82
CA SER A 367 1.28 -20.76 -11.44
C SER A 367 1.76 -20.38 -12.83
N GLN A 368 0.92 -19.73 -13.65
CA GLN A 368 1.29 -19.30 -14.99
C GLN A 368 2.32 -18.16 -14.98
N TRP A 369 2.26 -17.29 -13.97
CA TRP A 369 3.13 -16.11 -13.86
C TRP A 369 4.36 -16.32 -12.99
N ALA A 370 4.49 -17.49 -12.34
CA ALA A 370 5.64 -17.85 -11.51
C ALA A 370 7.01 -17.55 -12.15
N PRO A 371 7.24 -17.75 -13.47
CA PRO A 371 8.52 -17.41 -14.10
C PRO A 371 8.94 -15.93 -13.96
N ILE A 372 8.00 -14.99 -13.86
CA ILE A 372 8.28 -13.54 -13.69
C ILE A 372 8.92 -13.27 -12.34
N PHE A 373 8.45 -13.98 -11.32
CA PHE A 373 8.93 -13.83 -9.96
C PHE A 373 10.32 -14.46 -9.75
N SER A 374 10.79 -15.28 -10.71
CA SER A 374 12.14 -15.82 -10.70
C SER A 374 13.21 -14.84 -11.22
N LEU A 375 12.80 -13.69 -11.77
CA LEU A 375 13.72 -12.69 -12.31
C LEU A 375 14.39 -11.88 -11.20
N ASN A 376 15.67 -11.57 -11.36
CA ASN A 376 16.36 -10.63 -10.49
C ASN A 376 16.33 -9.23 -11.14
N CYS A 377 15.27 -8.45 -10.88
CA CYS A 377 15.07 -7.15 -11.51
C CYS A 377 14.53 -6.10 -10.52
N SER A 378 15.06 -4.89 -10.58
CA SER A 378 14.62 -3.75 -9.74
C SER A 378 13.15 -3.38 -9.92
N SER A 379 12.56 -3.60 -11.11
CA SER A 379 11.13 -3.34 -11.35
C SER A 379 10.21 -4.20 -10.47
N LEU A 380 10.69 -5.35 -9.98
CA LEU A 380 9.94 -6.17 -9.03
C LEU A 380 9.87 -5.51 -7.64
N LEU A 381 10.90 -4.77 -7.23
CA LEU A 381 10.91 -4.07 -5.93
C LEU A 381 9.82 -2.99 -5.86
N SER A 382 9.50 -2.34 -6.99
CA SER A 382 8.36 -1.41 -7.06
C SER A 382 7.01 -2.12 -7.17
N PHE A 383 6.95 -3.30 -7.79
CA PHE A 383 5.70 -4.04 -8.04
C PHE A 383 5.21 -4.82 -6.81
N LEU A 384 6.10 -5.44 -6.04
CA LEU A 384 5.75 -6.27 -4.89
C LEU A 384 4.97 -5.52 -3.79
N PRO A 385 5.32 -4.27 -3.40
CA PRO A 385 4.49 -3.49 -2.47
C PRO A 385 3.04 -3.32 -2.93
N GLU A 386 2.84 -3.03 -4.23
CA GLU A 386 1.50 -2.85 -4.80
C GLU A 386 0.72 -4.17 -4.86
N LEU A 387 1.40 -5.30 -5.07
CA LEU A 387 0.80 -6.63 -5.01
C LEU A 387 0.43 -7.03 -3.57
N LEU A 388 1.28 -6.69 -2.58
CA LEU A 388 1.02 -6.95 -1.17
C LEU A 388 -0.19 -6.16 -0.64
N ALA A 389 -0.50 -5.02 -1.25
CA ALA A 389 -1.67 -4.20 -0.91
C ALA A 389 -3.00 -4.72 -1.51
N LYS A 390 -2.99 -5.82 -2.28
CA LYS A 390 -4.19 -6.41 -2.90
C LYS A 390 -5.01 -7.26 -1.91
N ASP A 391 -6.18 -7.71 -2.36
CA ASP A 391 -7.08 -8.56 -1.57
C ASP A 391 -6.39 -9.84 -1.04
N LYS A 392 -6.82 -10.31 0.13
CA LYS A 392 -6.27 -11.49 0.82
C LYS A 392 -6.28 -12.76 -0.06
N LEU A 393 -7.30 -12.95 -0.90
CA LEU A 393 -7.37 -14.11 -1.81
C LEU A 393 -6.27 -14.09 -2.87
N ILE A 394 -5.98 -12.91 -3.41
CA ILE A 394 -4.90 -12.69 -4.37
C ILE A 394 -3.57 -12.97 -3.68
N LEU A 395 -3.38 -12.38 -2.50
CA LEU A 395 -2.16 -12.52 -1.73
C LEU A 395 -1.85 -14.00 -1.47
N LYS A 396 -2.83 -14.77 -0.98
CA LYS A 396 -2.71 -16.21 -0.70
C LYS A 396 -2.36 -17.04 -1.93
N ALA A 397 -2.84 -16.64 -3.12
CA ALA A 397 -2.48 -17.34 -4.36
C ALA A 397 -1.04 -17.04 -4.80
N PHE A 398 -0.56 -15.81 -4.57
CA PHE A 398 0.76 -15.35 -4.99
C PHE A 398 1.85 -15.49 -3.92
N THR A 399 1.55 -15.91 -2.69
CA THR A 399 2.52 -16.08 -1.58
C THR A 399 3.80 -16.82 -2.01
N SER A 400 3.70 -17.99 -2.66
CA SER A 400 4.87 -18.74 -3.13
C SER A 400 5.69 -18.00 -4.20
N ASN A 401 5.04 -17.17 -5.02
CA ASN A 401 5.71 -16.41 -6.06
C ASN A 401 6.46 -15.22 -5.45
N ILE A 402 5.81 -14.49 -4.54
CA ILE A 402 6.42 -13.37 -3.79
C ILE A 402 7.66 -13.86 -3.03
N LEU A 403 7.54 -14.99 -2.33
CA LEU A 403 8.66 -15.61 -1.62
C LEU A 403 9.80 -16.03 -2.56
N SER A 404 9.49 -16.53 -3.76
CA SER A 404 10.51 -16.84 -4.76
C SER A 404 11.29 -15.59 -5.19
N SER A 405 10.61 -14.45 -5.38
CA SER A 405 11.27 -13.18 -5.70
C SER A 405 12.16 -12.71 -4.56
N ILE A 406 11.64 -12.71 -3.33
CA ILE A 406 12.40 -12.32 -2.14
C ILE A 406 13.63 -13.22 -1.99
N ASN A 407 13.49 -14.55 -2.10
CA ASN A 407 14.58 -15.51 -1.99
C ASN A 407 15.72 -15.25 -3.00
N ASN A 408 15.37 -14.79 -4.21
CA ASN A 408 16.37 -14.48 -5.22
C ASN A 408 17.09 -13.14 -4.98
N MET A 409 16.42 -12.18 -4.34
CA MET A 409 16.94 -10.81 -4.12
C MET A 409 17.55 -10.59 -2.73
N ILE A 410 17.28 -11.45 -1.75
CA ILE A 410 17.65 -11.25 -0.33
C ILE A 410 19.14 -11.09 -0.07
N LEU A 411 19.99 -11.74 -0.87
CA LEU A 411 21.45 -11.60 -0.76
C LEU A 411 22.00 -10.35 -1.46
N VAL A 412 21.25 -9.77 -2.40
CA VAL A 412 21.69 -8.62 -3.21
C VAL A 412 21.20 -7.30 -2.64
N SER A 413 19.93 -7.26 -2.19
CA SER A 413 19.25 -6.06 -1.70
C SER A 413 18.42 -6.37 -0.44
N PRO A 414 19.05 -6.74 0.69
CA PRO A 414 18.33 -7.13 1.91
C PRO A 414 17.47 -5.99 2.48
N GLU A 415 17.94 -4.74 2.42
CA GLU A 415 17.22 -3.58 2.97
C GLU A 415 15.85 -3.33 2.32
N ASP A 416 15.74 -3.63 1.02
CA ASP A 416 14.50 -3.44 0.25
C ASP A 416 13.51 -4.60 0.41
N VAL A 417 14.02 -5.83 0.59
CA VAL A 417 13.17 -7.05 0.57
C VAL A 417 12.77 -7.54 1.95
N ILE A 418 13.50 -7.23 3.03
CA ILE A 418 13.07 -7.57 4.40
C ILE A 418 11.75 -6.88 4.75
N PRO A 419 11.52 -5.57 4.46
CA PRO A 419 10.23 -4.95 4.70
C PRO A 419 9.07 -5.62 3.94
N LEU A 420 9.33 -6.12 2.72
CA LEU A 420 8.35 -6.88 1.94
C LEU A 420 8.04 -8.22 2.61
N LEU A 421 9.09 -8.92 3.07
CA LEU A 421 8.96 -10.18 3.80
C LEU A 421 8.16 -10.01 5.09
N LEU A 422 8.45 -8.96 5.87
CA LEU A 422 7.71 -8.63 7.09
C LEU A 422 6.24 -8.35 6.80
N SER A 423 5.95 -7.55 5.77
CA SER A 423 4.58 -7.22 5.38
C SER A 423 3.79 -8.47 4.96
N LEU A 424 4.44 -9.42 4.27
CA LEU A 424 3.84 -10.70 3.93
C LEU A 424 3.54 -11.53 5.19
N CYS A 425 4.51 -11.63 6.11
CA CYS A 425 4.31 -12.32 7.40
C CYS A 425 3.15 -11.72 8.20
N GLU A 426 3.10 -10.40 8.36
CA GLU A 426 2.04 -9.68 9.08
C GLU A 426 0.65 -9.90 8.46
N SER A 427 0.57 -9.99 7.13
CA SER A 427 -0.71 -10.23 6.43
C SER A 427 -1.31 -11.63 6.69
N GLU A 428 -0.47 -12.63 6.93
CA GLU A 428 -0.84 -14.02 7.20
C GLU A 428 -1.21 -14.24 8.70
N GLN A 429 -0.78 -13.33 9.59
CA GLN A 429 -1.07 -13.33 11.03
C GLN A 429 -2.57 -13.15 11.34
N ILE A 430 -3.35 -12.58 10.40
CA ILE A 430 -4.77 -12.24 10.55
C ILE A 430 -5.70 -13.43 10.21
N SER A 431 -5.20 -14.52 9.64
CA SER A 431 -6.02 -15.72 9.34
C SER A 431 -5.97 -16.77 10.46
N HIS A 432 -7.14 -17.19 10.94
CA HIS A 432 -7.29 -18.33 11.86
C HIS A 432 -6.77 -19.66 11.27
N ASP A 433 -6.75 -19.78 9.94
CA ASP A 433 -5.96 -20.78 9.22
C ASP A 433 -4.52 -20.29 9.09
N ARG A 434 -3.68 -20.58 10.11
CA ARG A 434 -2.23 -20.40 9.96
C ARG A 434 -1.75 -21.34 8.87
N VAL A 435 -1.62 -20.83 7.66
CA VAL A 435 -1.03 -21.58 6.55
C VAL A 435 0.39 -21.92 6.97
N ASN A 436 0.71 -23.21 6.97
CA ASN A 436 2.08 -23.70 7.06
C ASN A 436 2.85 -23.15 5.85
N ILE A 437 3.48 -22.00 6.06
CA ILE A 437 4.31 -21.35 5.07
C ILE A 437 5.62 -22.14 5.03
N ILE A 438 5.80 -22.84 3.91
CA ILE A 438 7.07 -23.21 3.25
C ILE A 438 7.74 -24.52 3.68
N ASP A 439 7.96 -25.36 2.67
CA ASP A 439 8.91 -26.48 2.63
C ASP A 439 10.36 -25.94 2.56
N GLU A 440 11.23 -26.32 3.50
CA GLU A 440 12.63 -25.85 3.67
C GLU A 440 13.41 -25.83 2.35
N SER A 441 13.13 -26.79 1.47
CA SER A 441 13.85 -26.98 0.22
C SER A 441 13.66 -25.84 -0.81
N LYS A 442 12.59 -25.04 -0.71
CA LYS A 442 12.22 -24.09 -1.77
C LYS A 442 12.80 -22.69 -1.60
N PHE A 443 13.07 -22.25 -0.37
CA PHE A 443 13.48 -20.88 -0.06
C PHE A 443 14.71 -20.82 0.86
N GLU A 444 15.66 -21.72 0.63
CA GLU A 444 16.91 -21.91 1.42
C GLU A 444 17.63 -20.59 1.74
N ARG A 445 17.76 -19.67 0.78
CA ARG A 445 18.47 -18.39 0.99
C ARG A 445 17.78 -17.50 2.03
N ILE A 446 16.44 -17.55 2.11
CA ILE A 446 15.72 -16.84 3.16
C ILE A 446 16.05 -17.46 4.53
N HIS A 447 16.02 -18.79 4.64
CA HIS A 447 16.34 -19.49 5.88
C HIS A 447 17.78 -19.19 6.34
N GLU A 448 18.77 -19.34 5.45
CA GLU A 448 20.17 -19.03 5.72
C GLU A 448 20.36 -17.58 6.20
N PHE A 449 19.74 -16.63 5.49
CA PHE A 449 19.83 -15.21 5.83
C PHE A 449 19.23 -14.90 7.21
N LEU A 450 18.06 -15.45 7.51
CA LEU A 450 17.37 -15.26 8.80
C LEU A 450 18.21 -15.80 9.97
N GLU A 451 18.81 -16.98 9.81
CA GLU A 451 19.71 -17.54 10.83
C GLU A 451 21.01 -16.75 10.97
N GLU A 452 21.62 -16.32 9.85
CA GLU A 452 22.87 -15.55 9.84
C GLU A 452 22.73 -14.25 10.65
N LYS A 453 21.63 -13.50 10.46
CA LYS A 453 21.44 -12.22 11.17
C LYS A 453 21.30 -12.38 12.68
N VAL A 454 20.59 -13.42 13.14
CA VAL A 454 20.45 -13.72 14.57
C VAL A 454 21.77 -14.23 15.15
N LYS A 455 22.44 -15.18 14.47
CA LYS A 455 23.74 -15.72 14.90
C LYS A 455 24.80 -14.61 14.99
N LYS A 456 24.79 -13.66 14.05
CA LYS A 456 25.73 -12.52 14.06
C LYS A 456 25.58 -11.67 15.33
N VAL A 457 24.36 -11.25 15.65
CA VAL A 457 24.10 -10.45 16.86
C VAL A 457 24.42 -11.27 18.13
N GLN A 458 24.04 -12.55 18.17
CA GLN A 458 24.36 -13.44 19.28
C GLN A 458 25.88 -13.54 19.51
N THR A 459 26.65 -13.80 18.45
CA THR A 459 28.11 -13.91 18.47
C THR A 459 28.77 -12.59 18.88
N ASN A 460 28.22 -11.46 18.45
CA ASN A 460 28.73 -10.14 18.83
C ASN A 460 28.52 -9.86 20.33
N ILE A 461 27.36 -10.24 20.88
CA ILE A 461 27.08 -10.13 22.32
C ILE A 461 28.07 -10.97 23.13
N GLU A 462 28.32 -12.21 22.70
CA GLU A 462 29.22 -13.15 23.39
C GLU A 462 30.70 -12.74 23.34
N ASN A 463 31.14 -12.03 22.28
CA ASN A 463 32.55 -11.73 22.05
C ASN A 463 33.01 -10.30 22.41
N ILE A 464 32.15 -9.27 22.27
CA ILE A 464 32.61 -7.86 22.20
C ILE A 464 32.10 -6.98 23.35
N GLY A 465 31.03 -7.37 24.06
CA GLY A 465 30.42 -6.54 25.11
C GLY A 465 29.70 -5.28 24.59
N LEU A 466 29.05 -4.54 25.50
CA LEU A 466 27.97 -3.55 25.31
C LEU A 466 28.15 -2.43 24.25
N ALA A 467 29.34 -2.17 23.70
CA ALA A 467 29.66 -0.85 23.12
C ALA A 467 29.78 -0.76 21.58
N GLN A 468 29.57 -1.82 20.80
CA GLN A 468 29.92 -1.82 19.36
C GLN A 468 28.87 -2.38 18.37
N ILE A 469 27.67 -2.76 18.81
CA ILE A 469 26.66 -3.29 17.88
C ILE A 469 25.90 -2.13 17.22
N GLU A 470 25.96 -2.04 15.89
CA GLU A 470 25.27 -1.01 15.12
C GLU A 470 23.74 -1.20 15.17
N GLU A 471 22.98 -0.11 15.23
CA GLU A 471 21.51 -0.16 15.28
C GLU A 471 20.88 -0.86 14.06
N ALA A 472 21.55 -0.77 12.89
CA ALA A 472 21.14 -1.48 11.68
C ALA A 472 21.20 -3.01 11.83
N GLU A 473 22.17 -3.53 12.58
CA GLU A 473 22.26 -4.96 12.88
C GLU A 473 21.13 -5.42 13.80
N LEU A 474 20.75 -4.58 14.77
CA LEU A 474 19.59 -4.83 15.64
C LEU A 474 18.28 -4.82 14.86
N ALA A 475 18.11 -3.88 13.93
CA ALA A 475 16.93 -3.82 13.06
C ALA A 475 16.84 -5.07 12.14
N ALA A 476 17.98 -5.55 11.61
CA ALA A 476 18.04 -6.77 10.82
C ALA A 476 17.70 -8.02 11.64
N ALA A 477 18.26 -8.15 12.85
CA ALA A 477 17.93 -9.25 13.75
C ALA A 477 16.46 -9.20 14.21
N TRP A 478 15.92 -8.01 14.49
CA TRP A 478 14.50 -7.81 14.78
C TRP A 478 13.60 -8.28 13.63
N GLY A 479 13.91 -7.86 12.40
CA GLY A 479 13.20 -8.29 11.20
C GLY A 479 13.26 -9.81 11.01
N ALA A 480 14.44 -10.40 11.26
CA ALA A 480 14.61 -11.85 11.18
C ALA A 480 13.75 -12.59 12.20
N VAL A 481 13.86 -12.21 13.49
CA VAL A 481 13.09 -12.79 14.60
C VAL A 481 11.58 -12.72 14.35
N LYS A 482 11.07 -11.61 13.81
CA LYS A 482 9.64 -11.46 13.45
C LYS A 482 9.17 -12.42 12.35
N CYS A 483 10.07 -12.88 11.48
CA CYS A 483 9.76 -13.83 10.43
C CYS A 483 9.78 -15.29 10.92
N PHE A 484 10.52 -15.61 12.00
CA PHE A 484 10.73 -17.01 12.45
C PHE A 484 9.43 -17.83 12.64
N PRO A 485 8.31 -17.29 13.16
CA PRO A 485 7.07 -18.07 13.27
C PRO A 485 6.55 -18.64 11.95
N TYR A 486 6.89 -18.00 10.82
CA TYR A 486 6.42 -18.36 9.48
C TYR A 486 7.36 -19.32 8.76
N PHE A 487 8.64 -19.36 9.15
CA PHE A 487 9.65 -20.20 8.52
C PHE A 487 9.98 -21.41 9.43
N LYS A 488 10.39 -22.52 8.82
CA LYS A 488 10.94 -23.65 9.56
C LYS A 488 12.42 -23.34 9.88
N VAL A 489 12.64 -22.66 11.00
CA VAL A 489 13.97 -22.33 11.55
C VAL A 489 14.18 -23.16 12.83
N ASP A 490 15.43 -23.48 13.16
CA ASP A 490 15.74 -24.21 14.40
C ASP A 490 15.22 -23.44 15.62
N SER A 491 14.22 -24.02 16.31
CA SER A 491 13.63 -23.45 17.53
C SER A 491 14.65 -23.26 18.65
N SER A 492 15.74 -24.03 18.65
CA SER A 492 16.82 -23.90 19.63
C SER A 492 17.56 -22.57 19.49
N LEU A 493 17.73 -22.08 18.25
CA LEU A 493 18.40 -20.82 17.96
C LEU A 493 17.62 -19.64 18.54
N LEU A 494 16.30 -19.62 18.38
CA LEU A 494 15.47 -18.52 18.90
C LEU A 494 15.44 -18.50 20.43
N ILE A 495 15.35 -19.68 21.06
CA ILE A 495 15.38 -19.80 22.54
C ILE A 495 16.74 -19.38 23.08
N CYS A 496 17.83 -19.84 22.45
CA CYS A 496 19.20 -19.45 22.82
C CYS A 496 19.39 -17.94 22.68
N PHE A 497 18.96 -17.36 21.55
CA PHE A 497 19.03 -15.92 21.32
C PHE A 497 18.25 -15.12 22.36
N LYS A 498 17.00 -15.51 22.69
CA LYS A 498 16.20 -14.91 23.77
C LYS A 498 16.99 -14.89 25.09
N ASN A 499 17.56 -16.03 25.46
CA ASN A 499 18.30 -16.16 26.72
C ASN A 499 19.58 -15.31 26.73
N THR A 500 20.32 -15.27 25.62
CA THR A 500 21.51 -14.41 25.46
C THR A 500 21.13 -12.92 25.60
N LEU A 501 20.01 -12.49 25.02
CA LEU A 501 19.53 -11.11 25.17
C LEU A 501 19.13 -10.77 26.61
N ILE A 502 18.46 -11.69 27.31
CA ILE A 502 18.08 -11.52 28.71
C ILE A 502 19.32 -11.40 29.60
N GLN A 503 20.32 -12.26 29.41
CA GLN A 503 21.59 -12.21 30.14
C GLN A 503 22.35 -10.90 29.87
N HIS A 504 22.36 -10.46 28.61
CA HIS A 504 22.98 -9.19 28.22
C HIS A 504 22.33 -8.00 28.93
N LEU A 505 21.00 -7.92 28.95
CA LEU A 505 20.30 -6.85 29.66
C LEU A 505 20.54 -6.92 31.17
N ALA A 506 20.53 -8.11 31.78
CA ALA A 506 20.79 -8.28 33.21
C ALA A 506 22.20 -7.82 33.62
N ALA A 507 23.20 -7.96 32.74
CA ALA A 507 24.56 -7.47 32.98
C ALA A 507 24.72 -5.94 32.85
N SER A 508 23.74 -5.24 32.27
CA SER A 508 23.80 -3.80 31.98
C SER A 508 23.15 -2.88 33.03
N VAL A 509 22.55 -3.44 34.09
CA VAL A 509 21.60 -2.78 35.03
C VAL A 509 22.25 -1.77 36.02
N GLU A 510 23.50 -1.33 35.85
CA GLU A 510 24.13 -0.41 36.83
C GLU A 510 23.75 1.08 36.70
N VAL A 511 22.91 1.51 35.75
CA VAL A 511 22.52 2.94 35.64
C VAL A 511 21.04 3.13 35.28
N ASN A 512 20.25 3.66 36.23
CA ASN A 512 18.83 4.01 36.10
C ASN A 512 18.56 5.21 35.16
N THR A 513 19.07 5.18 33.94
CA THR A 513 18.78 6.19 32.92
C THR A 513 18.35 5.52 31.62
N PHE A 514 17.06 5.69 31.27
CA PHE A 514 16.46 5.33 29.99
C PHE A 514 17.29 5.88 28.82
N SER A 515 18.22 5.09 28.30
CA SER A 515 18.95 5.42 27.08
C SER A 515 18.23 4.80 25.88
N ALA A 516 18.20 5.50 24.74
CA ALA A 516 17.59 4.97 23.51
C ALA A 516 18.10 3.56 23.11
N PRO A 517 19.40 3.22 23.30
CA PRO A 517 19.91 1.88 23.04
C PRO A 517 19.27 0.79 23.92
N GLU A 518 18.99 1.08 25.19
CA GLU A 518 18.39 0.11 26.12
C GLU A 518 16.98 -0.31 25.68
N LEU A 519 16.18 0.66 25.22
CA LEU A 519 14.83 0.39 24.70
C LEU A 519 14.84 -0.47 23.43
N MET A 520 15.86 -0.34 22.57
CA MET A 520 16.02 -1.19 21.39
C MET A 520 16.26 -2.66 21.79
N TRP A 521 17.13 -2.89 22.77
CA TRP A 521 17.41 -4.22 23.31
C TRP A 521 16.18 -4.84 23.99
N GLN A 522 15.49 -4.08 24.83
CA GLN A 522 14.23 -4.54 25.45
C GLN A 522 13.17 -4.86 24.39
N SER A 523 13.06 -4.05 23.33
CA SER A 523 12.14 -4.28 22.22
C SER A 523 12.47 -5.55 21.43
N LEU A 524 13.76 -5.86 21.26
CA LEU A 524 14.23 -7.09 20.61
C LEU A 524 13.92 -8.34 21.46
N VAL A 525 14.09 -8.27 22.79
CA VAL A 525 13.65 -9.32 23.72
C VAL A 525 12.15 -9.56 23.59
N GLY A 526 11.35 -8.48 23.57
CA GLY A 526 9.90 -8.57 23.36
C GLY A 526 9.52 -9.24 22.05
N ALA A 527 10.22 -8.91 20.95
CA ALA A 527 10.02 -9.56 19.66
C ALA A 527 10.40 -11.06 19.68
N ALA A 528 11.53 -11.41 20.31
CA ALA A 528 11.97 -12.80 20.46
C ALA A 528 10.99 -13.63 21.30
N LEU A 529 10.52 -13.07 22.42
CA LEU A 529 9.53 -13.69 23.28
C LEU A 529 8.22 -13.97 22.53
N ARG A 530 7.73 -12.99 21.77
CA ARG A 530 6.54 -13.15 20.90
C ARG A 530 6.74 -14.30 19.90
N SER A 531 7.86 -14.30 19.19
CA SER A 531 8.15 -15.33 18.18
C SER A 531 8.28 -16.73 18.78
N CYS A 532 8.84 -16.85 19.99
CA CYS A 532 8.85 -18.11 20.76
C CYS A 532 7.42 -18.59 21.03
N HIS A 533 6.56 -17.71 21.58
CA HIS A 533 5.16 -18.06 21.91
C HIS A 533 4.35 -18.44 20.67
N GLU A 534 4.50 -17.71 19.56
CA GLU A 534 3.82 -18.01 18.30
C GLU A 534 4.27 -19.36 17.70
N SER A 535 5.56 -19.70 17.84
CA SER A 535 6.12 -20.99 17.42
C SER A 535 5.63 -22.15 18.29
N CYS A 536 5.48 -21.94 19.61
CA CYS A 536 4.89 -22.91 20.55
C CYS A 536 3.41 -23.19 20.23
N SER A 537 2.63 -22.13 20.02
CA SER A 537 1.18 -22.22 19.76
C SER A 537 0.86 -22.97 18.46
N SER A 538 1.78 -22.95 17.49
CA SER A 538 1.66 -23.65 16.21
C SER A 538 2.08 -25.13 16.27
N GLY A 539 2.43 -25.66 17.45
CA GLY A 539 2.79 -27.06 17.66
C GLY A 539 4.20 -27.45 17.22
N ARG A 540 5.08 -26.48 16.93
CA ARG A 540 6.46 -26.74 16.45
C ARG A 540 7.46 -27.02 17.59
N ILE A 541 7.19 -26.55 18.79
CA ILE A 541 7.97 -26.86 19.99
C ILE A 541 7.22 -27.96 20.77
N TYR A 542 7.59 -29.21 20.52
CA TYR A 542 6.98 -30.38 21.16
C TYR A 542 7.16 -30.43 22.69
N HIS A 543 8.09 -29.64 23.23
CA HIS A 543 8.47 -29.69 24.64
C HIS A 543 7.55 -28.90 25.60
N LEU A 544 6.73 -27.96 25.13
CA LEU A 544 5.85 -27.17 26.02
C LEU A 544 4.49 -27.81 26.31
N ARG A 545 4.06 -28.82 25.54
CA ARG A 545 2.72 -29.42 25.70
C ARG A 545 2.66 -30.61 26.66
N SER A 546 3.80 -31.06 27.17
CA SER A 546 3.90 -32.23 28.03
C SER A 546 4.42 -31.86 29.41
N THR A 547 3.53 -31.95 30.40
CA THR A 547 3.70 -31.80 31.86
C THR A 547 3.48 -30.38 32.42
N GLY A 548 2.55 -30.26 33.36
CA GLY A 548 2.19 -29.00 34.04
C GLY A 548 3.35 -28.30 34.75
N ARG A 549 4.47 -28.98 35.04
CA ARG A 549 5.67 -28.38 35.64
C ARG A 549 6.45 -27.43 34.73
N LEU A 550 6.50 -27.68 33.42
CA LEU A 550 7.23 -26.82 32.47
C LEU A 550 6.50 -25.49 32.23
N ILE A 551 5.17 -25.52 32.29
CA ILE A 551 4.29 -24.34 32.14
C ILE A 551 4.53 -23.32 33.28
N HIS A 552 4.84 -23.77 34.50
CA HIS A 552 5.18 -22.86 35.61
C HIS A 552 6.48 -22.09 35.40
N SER A 553 7.54 -22.77 34.92
CA SER A 553 8.84 -22.13 34.70
C SER A 553 8.78 -21.02 33.64
N ASP A 554 8.00 -21.23 32.58
CA ASP A 554 7.82 -20.24 31.51
C ASP A 554 6.95 -19.05 31.97
N LEU A 555 5.97 -19.28 32.85
CA LEU A 555 5.16 -18.24 33.47
C LEU A 555 5.97 -17.38 34.43
N GLU A 556 6.78 -18.01 35.29
CA GLU A 556 7.67 -17.31 36.21
C GLU A 556 8.65 -16.43 35.44
N GLU A 557 9.25 -16.95 34.37
CA GLU A 557 10.12 -16.18 33.47
C GLU A 557 9.34 -15.02 32.84
N ALA A 558 8.17 -15.26 32.25
CA ALA A 558 7.36 -14.22 31.60
C ALA A 558 6.94 -13.10 32.56
N LEU A 559 6.50 -13.45 33.78
CA LEU A 559 6.16 -12.47 34.82
C LEU A 559 7.39 -11.73 35.34
N SER A 560 8.54 -12.41 35.48
CA SER A 560 9.80 -11.77 35.87
C SER A 560 10.26 -10.75 34.83
N LEU A 561 10.14 -11.08 33.54
CA LEU A 561 10.46 -10.17 32.43
C LEU A 561 9.50 -8.97 32.41
N ALA A 562 8.20 -9.20 32.62
CA ALA A 562 7.24 -8.10 32.72
C ALA A 562 7.52 -7.18 33.91
N LYS A 563 7.96 -7.72 35.06
CA LYS A 563 8.34 -6.94 36.25
C LYS A 563 9.63 -6.14 36.00
N SER A 564 10.65 -6.76 35.41
CA SER A 564 11.95 -6.13 35.11
C SER A 564 11.86 -5.06 34.02
N TYR A 565 11.02 -5.26 33.00
CA TYR A 565 10.87 -4.35 31.85
C TYR A 565 9.47 -3.73 31.79
N LYS A 566 8.94 -3.32 32.96
CA LYS A 566 7.55 -2.87 33.12
C LYS A 566 7.14 -1.69 32.23
N SER A 567 8.07 -0.88 31.74
CA SER A 567 7.75 0.25 30.85
C SER A 567 7.82 -0.08 29.35
N CYS A 568 8.26 -1.28 28.98
CA CYS A 568 8.44 -1.70 27.59
C CYS A 568 7.22 -2.46 27.07
N VAL A 569 6.40 -1.79 26.26
CA VAL A 569 5.16 -2.40 25.69
C VAL A 569 5.47 -3.63 24.85
N GLN A 570 6.62 -3.65 24.17
CA GLN A 570 7.05 -4.75 23.32
C GLN A 570 7.32 -6.03 24.13
N VAL A 571 7.64 -5.92 25.43
CA VAL A 571 7.74 -7.04 26.37
C VAL A 571 6.40 -7.34 27.05
N LEU A 572 5.67 -6.32 27.52
CA LEU A 572 4.38 -6.52 28.18
C LEU A 572 3.35 -7.20 27.28
N SER A 573 3.33 -6.83 26.00
CA SER A 573 2.37 -7.32 25.02
C SER A 573 2.42 -8.85 24.80
N PRO A 574 3.57 -9.48 24.48
CA PRO A 574 3.66 -10.93 24.36
C PRO A 574 3.43 -11.68 25.69
N VAL A 575 3.73 -11.07 26.84
CA VAL A 575 3.39 -11.65 28.16
C VAL A 575 1.87 -11.66 28.36
N ALA A 576 1.19 -10.54 28.07
CA ALA A 576 -0.26 -10.46 28.12
C ALA A 576 -0.95 -11.44 27.16
N ASP A 577 -0.43 -11.56 25.92
CA ASP A 577 -0.93 -12.51 24.92
C ASP A 577 -0.76 -13.97 25.37
N TYR A 578 0.38 -14.30 25.99
CA TYR A 578 0.64 -15.62 26.56
C TYR A 578 -0.33 -15.96 27.68
N LEU A 579 -0.55 -15.04 28.64
CA LEU A 579 -1.51 -15.23 29.73
C LEU A 579 -2.95 -15.39 29.20
N ASP A 580 -3.35 -14.56 28.24
CA ASP A 580 -4.67 -14.63 27.61
C ASP A 580 -4.91 -15.95 26.85
N PHE A 581 -3.89 -16.48 26.17
CA PHE A 581 -3.99 -17.72 25.38
C PHE A 581 -3.87 -18.98 26.22
N VAL A 582 -2.89 -19.04 27.13
CA VAL A 582 -2.55 -20.26 27.89
C VAL A 582 -3.44 -20.41 29.12
N TYR A 583 -3.70 -19.33 29.87
CA TYR A 583 -4.26 -19.43 31.23
C TYR A 583 -5.72 -19.05 31.37
N ARG A 584 -6.24 -18.09 30.57
CA ARG A 584 -7.67 -17.74 30.61
C ARG A 584 -8.61 -18.95 30.43
N PRO A 585 -8.32 -19.92 29.53
CA PRO A 585 -9.16 -21.13 29.39
C PRO A 585 -9.05 -22.12 30.56
N LEU A 586 -7.95 -22.11 31.32
CA LEU A 586 -7.72 -22.98 32.49
C LEU A 586 -8.51 -22.50 33.71
N LEU A 587 -8.58 -21.17 33.93
CA LEU A 587 -9.37 -20.55 35.00
C LEU A 587 -10.88 -20.75 34.84
N ALA A 588 -11.39 -20.89 33.60
CA ALA A 588 -12.82 -21.09 33.35
C ALA A 588 -13.33 -22.50 33.69
N LYS A 589 -12.45 -23.47 33.99
CA LYS A 589 -12.79 -24.88 34.24
C LYS A 589 -12.91 -25.28 35.71
N ASN A 590 -12.80 -24.35 36.66
CA ASN A 590 -12.92 -24.61 38.11
C ASN A 590 -11.90 -25.62 38.71
N ASP A 591 -10.75 -25.87 38.07
CA ASP A 591 -9.63 -26.62 38.66
C ASP A 591 -8.68 -25.68 39.47
N ILE A 592 -9.24 -24.78 40.31
CA ILE A 592 -8.57 -23.53 40.74
C ILE A 592 -8.11 -23.58 42.21
N SER A 593 -7.27 -24.52 42.62
CA SER A 593 -6.49 -24.31 43.87
C SER A 593 -5.05 -24.78 43.83
N GLU A 594 -4.63 -25.53 42.81
CA GLU A 594 -3.26 -26.06 42.72
C GLU A 594 -2.46 -25.54 41.51
N ALA A 595 -3.06 -24.73 40.62
CA ALA A 595 -2.55 -24.62 39.25
C ALA A 595 -1.48 -23.55 38.97
N CYS A 596 -1.27 -22.51 39.79
CA CYS A 596 -0.20 -21.47 39.62
C CYS A 596 -0.02 -20.62 40.89
N PRO A 597 0.99 -20.87 41.74
CA PRO A 597 1.23 -20.06 42.94
C PRO A 597 1.55 -18.59 42.62
N GLU A 598 2.13 -18.29 41.46
CA GLU A 598 2.57 -16.95 41.05
C GLU A 598 1.41 -15.96 40.84
N LEU A 599 0.18 -16.45 40.58
CA LEU A 599 -1.02 -15.64 40.30
C LEU A 599 -2.03 -15.60 41.46
N GLN A 600 -1.69 -16.20 42.60
CA GLN A 600 -2.54 -16.25 43.80
C GLN A 600 -2.60 -14.90 44.52
N ALA A 601 -3.59 -14.73 45.40
CA ALA A 601 -3.81 -13.52 46.19
C ALA A 601 -2.54 -13.01 46.91
N ASN A 602 -1.70 -13.91 47.44
CA ASN A 602 -0.48 -13.54 48.18
C ASN A 602 0.56 -12.81 47.31
N ASN A 603 0.58 -13.05 46.00
CA ASN A 603 1.52 -12.43 45.05
C ASN A 603 0.88 -11.27 44.28
N ALA A 604 -0.43 -11.05 44.45
CA ALA A 604 -1.17 -9.99 43.76
C ALA A 604 -0.76 -8.60 44.27
N GLU A 605 -0.57 -8.42 45.59
CA GLU A 605 -0.16 -7.14 46.16
C GLU A 605 1.24 -6.71 45.68
N ASP A 606 2.21 -7.62 45.67
CA ASP A 606 3.55 -7.37 45.12
C ASP A 606 3.49 -6.94 43.64
N ALA A 607 2.63 -7.61 42.84
CA ALA A 607 2.44 -7.25 41.45
C ALA A 607 1.76 -5.88 41.31
N PHE A 608 0.78 -5.57 42.17
CA PHE A 608 0.10 -4.28 42.20
C PHE A 608 1.09 -3.16 42.48
N ASP A 609 1.97 -3.32 43.47
CA ASP A 609 2.97 -2.32 43.80
C ASP A 609 3.93 -2.05 42.63
N ILE A 610 4.44 -3.11 41.99
CA ILE A 610 5.37 -3.00 40.86
C ILE A 610 4.72 -2.30 39.65
N PHE A 611 3.51 -2.71 39.28
CA PHE A 611 2.83 -2.30 38.05
C PHE A 611 1.94 -1.07 38.21
N SER A 612 1.63 -0.63 39.43
CA SER A 612 0.70 0.48 39.67
C SER A 612 1.08 1.77 38.92
N GLU A 613 2.38 2.08 38.85
CA GLU A 613 2.90 3.25 38.12
C GLU A 613 2.57 3.22 36.63
N ASN A 614 2.53 2.04 36.01
CA ASN A 614 2.18 1.92 34.60
C ASN A 614 0.76 2.40 34.33
N LEU A 615 -0.16 2.32 35.30
CA LEU A 615 -1.56 2.70 35.11
C LEU A 615 -1.74 4.23 34.94
N CYS A 616 -0.75 5.04 35.32
CA CYS A 616 -0.76 6.49 35.08
C CYS A 616 0.17 6.92 33.92
N HIS A 617 0.67 5.95 33.14
CA HIS A 617 1.59 6.19 32.04
C HIS A 617 0.90 6.90 30.86
N SER A 618 1.63 7.76 30.13
CA SER A 618 1.06 8.55 29.03
C SER A 618 0.65 7.72 27.83
N LYS A 619 1.40 6.64 27.53
CA LYS A 619 1.10 5.69 26.45
C LYS A 619 0.00 4.72 26.87
N LYS A 620 -1.11 4.70 26.11
CA LYS A 620 -2.26 3.81 26.30
C LYS A 620 -1.87 2.33 26.30
N ASP A 621 -1.01 1.91 25.38
CA ASP A 621 -0.68 0.49 25.22
C ASP A 621 0.02 -0.09 26.45
N VAL A 622 0.88 0.69 27.13
CA VAL A 622 1.52 0.28 28.39
C VAL A 622 0.45 0.05 29.46
N ARG A 623 -0.52 0.96 29.58
CA ARG A 623 -1.63 0.85 30.55
C ARG A 623 -2.48 -0.37 30.25
N LEU A 624 -2.87 -0.55 28.99
CA LEU A 624 -3.74 -1.64 28.56
C LEU A 624 -3.07 -3.02 28.73
N MET A 625 -1.80 -3.17 28.32
CA MET A 625 -1.08 -4.43 28.51
C MET A 625 -0.88 -4.74 30.00
N THR A 626 -0.60 -3.72 30.81
CA THR A 626 -0.52 -3.88 32.27
C THR A 626 -1.87 -4.34 32.85
N LEU A 627 -2.98 -3.72 32.48
CA LEU A 627 -4.31 -4.14 32.92
C LEU A 627 -4.65 -5.57 32.47
N ARG A 628 -4.26 -5.96 31.25
CA ARG A 628 -4.41 -7.35 30.78
C ARG A 628 -3.66 -8.34 31.68
N ILE A 629 -2.43 -8.03 32.07
CA ILE A 629 -1.62 -8.86 32.99
C ILE A 629 -2.26 -8.90 34.38
N LEU A 630 -2.57 -7.74 34.97
CA LEU A 630 -3.12 -7.65 36.32
C LEU A 630 -4.49 -8.34 36.47
N CYS A 631 -5.29 -8.41 35.40
CA CYS A 631 -6.59 -9.10 35.41
C CYS A 631 -6.48 -10.64 35.54
N HIS A 632 -5.29 -11.23 35.43
CA HIS A 632 -5.09 -12.68 35.62
C HIS A 632 -4.80 -13.08 37.08
N PHE A 633 -4.50 -12.12 37.96
CA PHE A 633 -4.33 -12.38 39.39
C PHE A 633 -5.68 -12.65 40.06
N GLU A 634 -5.65 -13.44 41.12
CA GLU A 634 -6.83 -13.76 41.94
C GLU A 634 -7.51 -12.48 42.46
N THR A 635 -8.85 -12.46 42.41
CA THR A 635 -9.62 -11.27 42.81
C THR A 635 -9.70 -11.16 44.34
N LEU A 636 -9.31 -10.01 44.87
CA LEU A 636 -9.40 -9.71 46.30
C LEU A 636 -10.80 -9.19 46.66
N TYR A 637 -11.39 -9.71 47.72
CA TYR A 637 -12.71 -9.29 48.20
C TYR A 637 -12.59 -8.37 49.41
N PRO A 638 -13.43 -7.32 49.54
CA PRO A 638 -13.42 -6.43 50.70
C PRO A 638 -13.61 -7.19 52.01
N ASN A 639 -12.80 -6.88 53.03
CA ASN A 639 -12.95 -7.44 54.37
C ASN A 639 -14.34 -7.11 54.95
N PRO A 640 -15.07 -8.07 55.54
CA PRO A 640 -16.35 -7.80 56.16
C PRO A 640 -16.13 -7.05 57.48
N CYS A 641 -16.13 -5.72 57.47
CA CYS A 641 -16.09 -4.96 58.72
C CYS A 641 -16.86 -3.63 58.63
N PHE A 642 -18.13 -3.67 59.04
CA PHE A 642 -18.79 -2.62 59.82
C PHE A 642 -19.91 -3.31 60.62
N GLU A 643 -19.61 -3.66 61.87
CA GLU A 643 -20.62 -4.01 62.86
C GLU A 643 -21.39 -2.74 63.27
N GLU A 644 -22.55 -2.51 62.67
CA GLU A 644 -23.64 -1.86 63.38
C GLU A 644 -24.59 -2.96 63.86
N HIS A 645 -24.52 -3.29 65.16
CA HIS A 645 -25.48 -4.18 65.80
C HIS A 645 -26.90 -3.61 65.67
N PRO A 646 -27.87 -4.34 65.07
CA PRO A 646 -29.28 -4.06 65.28
C PRO A 646 -29.74 -4.73 66.58
N PRO A 647 -30.73 -4.17 67.30
CA PRO A 647 -31.20 -4.76 68.55
C PRO A 647 -31.88 -6.10 68.28
N MET A 648 -31.62 -7.07 69.15
CA MET A 648 -32.20 -8.42 69.10
C MET A 648 -33.73 -8.39 68.93
N LYS A 649 -34.22 -9.05 67.87
CA LYS A 649 -35.50 -9.79 67.88
C LYS A 649 -35.50 -10.90 66.82
N LYS A 650 -36.03 -12.05 67.24
CA LYS A 650 -35.85 -13.39 66.67
C LYS A 650 -36.51 -13.63 65.29
N LEU A 651 -35.79 -14.43 64.49
CA LEU A 651 -36.20 -15.40 63.47
C LEU A 651 -37.12 -14.95 62.32
N LYS A 652 -36.55 -14.88 61.12
CA LYS A 652 -36.78 -15.84 60.02
C LYS A 652 -35.63 -15.80 59.02
N THR A 653 -35.16 -16.97 58.64
CA THR A 653 -34.05 -17.23 57.72
C THR A 653 -34.44 -16.81 56.31
N GLU A 654 -34.04 -15.60 55.90
CA GLU A 654 -33.88 -15.27 54.49
C GLU A 654 -32.39 -15.24 54.18
N VAL A 655 -31.98 -16.11 53.25
CA VAL A 655 -30.64 -16.17 52.71
C VAL A 655 -30.33 -14.81 52.08
N ILE A 656 -29.54 -14.00 52.76
CA ILE A 656 -28.97 -12.78 52.19
C ILE A 656 -27.98 -13.24 51.11
N GLN A 657 -28.46 -13.30 49.87
CA GLN A 657 -27.63 -13.47 48.69
C GLN A 657 -26.81 -12.17 48.54
N LYS A 658 -25.60 -12.13 49.11
CA LYS A 658 -24.62 -11.06 48.86
C LYS A 658 -24.24 -11.14 47.38
N SER A 659 -24.87 -10.32 46.55
CA SER A 659 -24.51 -10.14 45.14
C SER A 659 -23.17 -9.40 45.08
N PHE A 660 -22.07 -10.13 44.93
CA PHE A 660 -20.80 -9.53 44.55
C PHE A 660 -20.90 -9.06 43.09
N PRO A 661 -20.27 -7.93 42.72
CA PRO A 661 -20.34 -7.41 41.35
C PRO A 661 -19.74 -8.43 40.36
N GLU A 662 -20.40 -8.62 39.20
CA GLU A 662 -20.00 -9.56 38.14
C GLU A 662 -18.63 -9.25 37.51
N ARG A 663 -18.09 -8.04 37.69
CA ARG A 663 -16.76 -7.63 37.21
C ARG A 663 -15.98 -6.95 38.33
N ASN A 664 -14.71 -7.33 38.50
CA ASN A 664 -13.80 -6.63 39.42
C ASN A 664 -13.37 -5.26 38.85
N VAL A 665 -12.81 -4.39 39.69
CA VAL A 665 -12.50 -3.01 39.30
C VAL A 665 -11.42 -2.92 38.21
N LEU A 666 -10.49 -3.88 38.16
CA LEU A 666 -9.46 -3.97 37.12
C LEU A 666 -10.06 -4.33 35.76
N GLN A 667 -11.05 -5.23 35.72
CA GLN A 667 -11.79 -5.57 34.52
C GLN A 667 -12.61 -4.39 34.00
N LEU A 668 -13.17 -3.57 34.89
CA LEU A 668 -13.85 -2.33 34.51
C LEU A 668 -12.87 -1.31 33.91
N LEU A 669 -11.71 -1.09 34.53
CA LEU A 669 -10.65 -0.23 33.97
C LEU A 669 -10.14 -0.74 32.62
N LYS A 670 -9.94 -2.06 32.50
CA LYS A 670 -9.54 -2.71 31.25
C LYS A 670 -10.57 -2.46 30.14
N ALA A 671 -11.85 -2.68 30.41
CA ALA A 671 -12.92 -2.43 29.44
C ALA A 671 -12.94 -0.96 28.99
N VAL A 672 -12.74 -0.03 29.93
CA VAL A 672 -12.68 1.41 29.63
C VAL A 672 -11.50 1.76 28.70
N GLU A 673 -10.35 1.10 28.86
CA GLU A 673 -9.19 1.31 27.99
C GLU A 673 -9.34 0.61 26.62
N GLU A 674 -9.93 -0.59 26.55
CA GLU A 674 -10.14 -1.34 25.30
C GLU A 674 -11.13 -0.63 24.36
N GLU A 675 -12.22 -0.09 24.88
CA GLU A 675 -13.36 0.43 24.10
C GLU A 675 -13.22 1.91 23.66
N SER A 676 -12.05 2.52 23.85
CA SER A 676 -11.80 3.94 23.53
C SER A 676 -11.72 4.28 22.02
N HIS A 677 -12.33 3.47 21.15
CA HIS A 677 -12.55 3.77 19.72
C HIS A 677 -14.01 4.17 19.44
N LEU A 678 -14.16 5.19 18.60
CA LEU A 678 -15.30 6.11 18.52
C LEU A 678 -16.60 5.51 17.91
N THR A 679 -17.60 5.27 18.76
CA THR A 679 -19.03 5.31 18.40
C THR A 679 -19.82 5.99 19.54
N VAL A 680 -20.99 6.58 19.26
CA VAL A 680 -21.83 7.22 20.30
C VAL A 680 -22.32 6.20 21.34
N SER A 681 -22.49 4.93 20.96
CA SER A 681 -22.84 3.84 21.89
C SER A 681 -21.70 3.47 22.83
N THR A 682 -20.45 3.43 22.36
CA THR A 682 -19.29 3.11 23.21
C THR A 682 -19.01 4.22 24.24
N ALA A 683 -19.21 5.49 23.88
CA ALA A 683 -19.09 6.62 24.81
C ALA A 683 -19.95 6.46 26.09
N THR A 684 -21.20 6.02 25.92
CA THR A 684 -22.13 5.84 27.04
C THR A 684 -21.70 4.69 27.96
N GLU A 685 -21.17 3.62 27.38
CA GLU A 685 -20.70 2.44 28.09
C GLU A 685 -19.43 2.73 28.92
N LEU A 686 -18.50 3.51 28.35
CA LEU A 686 -17.30 3.98 29.04
C LEU A 686 -17.64 4.83 30.27
N VAL A 687 -18.55 5.81 30.11
CA VAL A 687 -19.01 6.68 31.20
C VAL A 687 -19.74 5.85 32.27
N ARG A 688 -20.56 4.87 31.85
CA ARG A 688 -21.23 3.92 32.77
C ARG A 688 -20.23 3.09 33.56
N GLY A 689 -19.15 2.63 32.93
CA GLY A 689 -18.04 1.91 33.60
C GLY A 689 -17.39 2.76 34.69
N ILE A 690 -16.99 4.00 34.36
CA ILE A 690 -16.40 4.94 35.31
C ILE A 690 -17.37 5.29 36.45
N ALA A 691 -18.65 5.51 36.12
CA ALA A 691 -19.68 5.77 37.11
C ALA A 691 -19.88 4.58 38.08
N THR A 692 -19.78 3.35 37.58
CA THR A 692 -19.84 2.13 38.40
C THR A 692 -18.69 2.11 39.42
N ILE A 693 -17.45 2.34 38.96
CA ILE A 693 -16.26 2.42 39.83
C ILE A 693 -16.46 3.49 40.91
N ARG A 694 -16.95 4.69 40.52
CA ARG A 694 -17.22 5.78 41.47
C ARG A 694 -18.27 5.40 42.52
N MET A 695 -19.33 4.70 42.12
CA MET A 695 -20.37 4.23 43.04
C MET A 695 -19.82 3.17 44.01
N ASP A 696 -18.98 2.27 43.54
CA ASP A 696 -18.33 1.24 44.37
C ASP A 696 -17.32 1.85 45.36
N LEU A 697 -16.55 2.85 44.94
CA LEU A 697 -15.69 3.66 45.83
C LEU A 697 -16.51 4.38 46.89
N SER A 698 -17.63 4.98 46.48
CA SER A 698 -18.51 5.71 47.40
C SER A 698 -19.17 4.79 48.42
N ALA A 699 -19.42 3.53 48.05
CA ALA A 699 -20.03 2.53 48.92
C ALA A 699 -19.02 1.69 49.72
N GLY A 700 -17.71 1.91 49.55
CA GLY A 700 -16.68 1.10 50.23
C GLY A 700 -16.63 -0.36 49.77
N ARG A 701 -17.03 -0.64 48.53
CA ARG A 701 -17.07 -2.00 47.95
C ARG A 701 -15.78 -2.42 47.25
N ILE A 702 -14.75 -1.58 47.27
CA ILE A 702 -13.44 -1.84 46.65
C ILE A 702 -12.44 -2.18 47.75
N HIS A 703 -11.73 -3.29 47.60
CA HIS A 703 -10.66 -3.70 48.51
C HIS A 703 -9.53 -2.64 48.53
N ASP A 704 -8.92 -2.40 49.69
CA ASP A 704 -7.94 -1.32 49.88
C ASP A 704 -6.74 -1.42 48.93
N ALA A 705 -6.27 -2.64 48.63
CA ALA A 705 -5.18 -2.88 47.67
C ALA A 705 -5.48 -2.37 46.23
N TYR A 706 -6.76 -2.24 45.85
CA TYR A 706 -7.13 -1.69 44.53
C TYR A 706 -7.21 -0.16 44.53
N VAL A 707 -7.28 0.50 45.69
CA VAL A 707 -7.46 1.96 45.76
C VAL A 707 -6.34 2.73 45.05
N PRO A 708 -5.03 2.42 45.26
CA PRO A 708 -3.95 3.06 44.53
C PRO A 708 -3.99 2.77 43.01
N LEU A 709 -4.39 1.56 42.62
CA LEU A 709 -4.50 1.17 41.21
C LEU A 709 -5.61 1.94 40.49
N VAL A 710 -6.78 2.06 41.12
CA VAL A 710 -7.89 2.85 40.59
C VAL A 710 -7.49 4.31 40.49
N PHE A 711 -6.82 4.85 41.51
CA PHE A 711 -6.33 6.22 41.49
C PHE A 711 -5.37 6.48 40.33
N LYS A 712 -4.32 5.66 40.16
CA LYS A 712 -3.36 5.80 39.06
C LYS A 712 -4.00 5.53 37.69
N GLY A 713 -4.92 4.56 37.60
CA GLY A 713 -5.69 4.28 36.38
C GLY A 713 -6.57 5.46 35.96
N MET A 714 -7.25 6.11 36.89
CA MET A 714 -8.05 7.31 36.61
C MET A 714 -7.18 8.47 36.11
N ILE A 715 -5.98 8.66 36.66
CA ILE A 715 -5.00 9.61 36.10
C ILE A 715 -4.60 9.21 34.67
N GLY A 716 -4.34 7.93 34.42
CA GLY A 716 -4.04 7.41 33.09
C GLY A 716 -5.10 7.72 32.05
N LEU A 717 -6.38 7.72 32.44
CA LEU A 717 -7.49 8.06 31.54
C LEU A 717 -7.48 9.53 31.07
N PHE A 718 -6.85 10.46 31.79
CA PHE A 718 -6.66 11.83 31.27
C PHE A 718 -5.73 11.90 30.06
N HIS A 719 -4.88 10.89 29.87
CA HIS A 719 -4.02 10.78 28.70
C HIS A 719 -4.75 10.27 27.45
N ASN A 720 -6.00 9.84 27.56
CA ASN A 720 -6.82 9.49 26.42
C ASN A 720 -7.44 10.74 25.78
N ARG A 721 -7.39 10.84 24.45
CA ARG A 721 -7.99 11.92 23.64
C ARG A 721 -9.50 11.80 23.51
N PHE A 722 -10.18 11.54 24.62
CA PHE A 722 -11.63 11.41 24.68
C PHE A 722 -12.17 12.32 25.79
N PHE A 723 -12.77 13.44 25.40
CA PHE A 723 -13.13 14.50 26.35
C PHE A 723 -14.35 14.13 27.22
N ASP A 724 -15.25 13.29 26.72
CA ASP A 724 -16.48 12.90 27.42
C ASP A 724 -16.20 12.13 28.73
N ILE A 725 -15.04 11.46 28.84
CA ILE A 725 -14.64 10.74 30.06
C ILE A 725 -13.93 11.62 31.08
N TRP A 726 -13.40 12.80 30.70
CA TRP A 726 -12.59 13.62 31.61
C TRP A 726 -13.38 14.11 32.83
N GLU A 727 -14.64 14.51 32.64
CA GLU A 727 -15.46 14.98 33.75
C GLU A 727 -15.84 13.83 34.71
N PRO A 728 -16.36 12.67 34.25
CA PRO A 728 -16.55 11.48 35.09
C PRO A 728 -15.29 11.00 35.82
N VAL A 729 -14.13 11.02 35.16
CA VAL A 729 -12.83 10.66 35.76
C VAL A 729 -12.47 11.64 36.87
N SER A 730 -12.62 12.95 36.62
CA SER A 730 -12.38 14.00 37.62
C SER A 730 -13.29 13.86 38.84
N GLU A 731 -14.56 13.53 38.64
CA GLU A 731 -15.49 13.23 39.76
C GLU A 731 -15.06 12.00 40.55
N CYS A 732 -14.56 10.96 39.89
CA CYS A 732 -14.06 9.75 40.54
C CYS A 732 -12.80 10.02 41.37
N LEU A 733 -11.84 10.78 40.83
CA LEU A 733 -10.65 11.23 41.54
C LEU A 733 -10.98 12.11 42.75
N ALA A 734 -11.98 12.99 42.63
CA ALA A 734 -12.46 13.80 43.76
C ALA A 734 -13.01 12.94 44.91
N VAL A 735 -13.75 11.85 44.60
CA VAL A 735 -14.22 10.90 45.62
C VAL A 735 -13.03 10.19 46.30
N LEU A 736 -12.04 9.73 45.53
CA LEU A 736 -10.82 9.11 46.05
C LEU A 736 -10.06 10.05 47.00
N MET A 737 -9.84 11.30 46.59
CA MET A 737 -9.16 12.31 47.41
C MET A 737 -9.91 12.66 48.69
N LYS A 738 -11.24 12.54 48.71
CA LYS A 738 -12.06 12.85 49.88
C LYS A 738 -12.18 11.68 50.86
N LYS A 739 -12.29 10.45 50.38
CA LYS A 739 -12.52 9.25 51.22
C LYS A 739 -11.26 8.48 51.56
N HIS A 740 -10.28 8.47 50.65
CA HIS A 740 -9.04 7.69 50.77
C HIS A 740 -7.80 8.58 50.71
N THR A 741 -7.88 9.80 51.27
CA THR A 741 -6.82 10.82 51.20
C THR A 741 -5.46 10.27 51.61
N GLY A 742 -5.40 9.49 52.69
CA GLY A 742 -4.14 8.91 53.19
C GLY A 742 -3.44 7.95 52.22
N ALA A 743 -4.21 7.28 51.35
CA ALA A 743 -3.68 6.30 50.41
C ALA A 743 -3.25 6.92 49.06
N VAL A 744 -3.85 8.05 48.65
CA VAL A 744 -3.67 8.59 47.28
C VAL A 744 -3.03 9.97 47.21
N TRP A 745 -2.98 10.73 48.32
CA TRP A 745 -2.55 12.13 48.29
C TRP A 745 -1.09 12.31 47.91
N ASN A 746 -0.19 11.50 48.48
CA ASN A 746 1.24 11.58 48.19
C ASN A 746 1.52 11.27 46.72
N ASP A 747 0.91 10.20 46.19
CA ASP A 747 1.00 9.82 44.79
C ASP A 747 0.47 10.93 43.87
N PHE A 748 -0.62 11.61 44.25
CA PHE A 748 -1.15 12.74 43.50
C PHE A 748 -0.15 13.90 43.41
N VAL A 749 0.39 14.34 44.55
CA VAL A 749 1.34 15.46 44.63
C VAL A 749 2.63 15.11 43.86
N GLN A 750 3.13 13.89 44.03
CA GLN A 750 4.29 13.39 43.30
C GLN A 750 4.06 13.40 41.77
N TYR A 751 2.91 12.90 41.32
CA TYR A 751 2.57 12.87 39.89
C TYR A 751 2.39 14.28 39.30
N LEU A 752 1.75 15.18 40.03
CA LEU A 752 1.60 16.58 39.62
C LEU A 752 2.98 17.25 39.47
N GLY A 753 3.88 17.03 40.44
CA GLY A 753 5.26 17.53 40.37
C GLY A 753 6.06 16.95 39.20
N GLN A 754 5.89 15.65 38.90
CA GLN A 754 6.51 15.03 37.72
C GLN A 754 6.00 15.63 36.41
N CYS A 755 4.70 15.95 36.31
CA CYS A 755 4.15 16.61 35.14
C CYS A 755 4.71 18.04 34.95
N GLN A 756 4.91 18.78 36.03
CA GLN A 756 5.53 20.11 35.99
C GLN A 756 6.99 20.06 35.51
N LEU A 757 7.77 19.10 36.02
CA LEU A 757 9.14 18.87 35.54
C LEU A 757 9.20 18.58 34.03
N LYS A 758 8.24 17.78 33.51
CA LYS A 758 8.14 17.50 32.08
C LYS A 758 7.85 18.75 31.24
N LEU A 759 7.06 19.68 31.76
CA LEU A 759 6.78 20.97 31.10
C LEU A 759 8.05 21.85 31.04
N GLU A 760 8.82 21.92 32.12
CA GLU A 760 10.08 22.67 32.17
C GLU A 760 11.12 22.14 31.15
N VAL A 761 11.20 20.81 31.00
CA VAL A 761 12.12 20.14 30.05
C VAL A 761 11.72 20.43 28.60
N LEU A 762 10.41 20.39 28.27
CA LEU A 762 9.91 20.68 26.92
C LEU A 762 10.20 22.12 26.48
N ASP A 763 10.03 23.11 27.37
CA ASP A 763 10.34 24.51 27.06
C ASP A 763 11.85 24.71 26.81
N SER A 764 12.72 23.99 27.53
CA SER A 764 14.17 24.05 27.35
C SER A 764 14.69 23.40 26.06
N HIS A 765 13.97 22.41 25.52
CA HIS A 765 14.32 21.73 24.28
C HIS A 765 13.76 22.42 23.03
N SER A 766 12.75 23.29 23.15
CA SER A 766 12.21 24.07 22.02
C SER A 766 13.23 25.01 21.37
N GLU A 767 14.31 25.39 22.08
CA GLU A 767 15.44 26.15 21.52
C GLU A 767 16.55 25.26 20.92
N ASN A 768 16.48 23.94 21.08
CA ASN A 768 17.51 22.97 20.69
C ASN A 768 16.98 21.72 19.95
N GLU A 769 15.79 21.80 19.34
CA GLU A 769 15.17 20.74 18.51
C GLU A 769 15.86 20.52 17.14
N ASN A 770 17.20 20.55 17.12
CA ASN A 770 18.02 20.10 15.98
C ASN A 770 19.06 19.04 16.38
N TYR A 771 18.98 18.48 17.59
CA TYR A 771 19.84 17.36 17.99
C TYR A 771 19.03 16.06 18.01
N SER A 772 19.28 15.22 16.99
CA SER A 772 18.98 13.78 16.91
C SER A 772 17.71 13.29 16.17
N ILE A 773 17.37 13.89 15.01
CA ILE A 773 16.68 13.18 13.90
C ILE A 773 17.42 13.50 12.57
N SER A 774 18.76 13.47 12.60
CA SER A 774 19.59 13.88 11.46
C SER A 774 19.97 12.76 10.48
N GLN A 775 19.28 11.62 10.51
CA GLN A 775 19.31 10.65 9.42
C GLN A 775 17.87 10.19 9.14
N LYS A 776 17.32 10.58 7.99
CA LYS A 776 16.12 9.94 7.45
C LYS A 776 16.47 8.51 7.10
N HIS A 777 16.38 7.61 8.08
CA HIS A 777 16.43 6.18 7.81
C HIS A 777 15.22 5.81 6.95
N THR A 778 15.45 5.10 5.84
CA THR A 778 14.40 4.56 4.96
C THR A 778 14.38 3.04 5.07
N GLY A 779 13.21 2.42 4.96
CA GLY A 779 13.09 0.95 4.89
C GLY A 779 12.99 0.26 6.25
N LEU A 780 13.82 -0.75 6.50
CA LEU A 780 13.73 -1.61 7.70
C LEU A 780 13.94 -0.84 9.01
N MET A 781 14.90 0.09 9.02
CA MET A 781 15.25 0.87 10.21
C MET A 781 14.14 1.83 10.62
N GLU A 782 13.40 2.40 9.66
CA GLU A 782 12.20 3.21 9.94
C GLU A 782 11.11 2.38 10.62
N ARG A 783 10.86 1.15 10.12
CA ARG A 783 9.91 0.22 10.75
C ARG A 783 10.37 -0.22 12.13
N PHE A 784 11.65 -0.48 12.33
CA PHE A 784 12.19 -0.84 13.64
C PHE A 784 12.05 0.31 14.63
N ASN A 785 12.42 1.53 14.24
CA ASN A 785 12.25 2.72 15.08
C ASN A 785 10.79 2.99 15.41
N SER A 786 9.88 2.83 14.44
CA SER A 786 8.43 2.91 14.69
C SER A 786 7.92 1.79 15.59
N PHE A 787 8.54 0.60 15.57
CA PHE A 787 8.22 -0.50 16.47
C PHE A 787 8.71 -0.23 17.89
N VAL A 788 9.94 0.30 18.07
CA VAL A 788 10.55 0.63 19.38
C VAL A 788 9.83 1.81 20.02
N LEU A 789 9.60 2.88 19.25
CA LEU A 789 8.97 4.13 19.67
C LEU A 789 7.74 4.41 18.78
N PRO A 790 6.59 3.74 19.05
CA PRO A 790 5.36 4.04 18.34
C PRO A 790 4.92 5.49 18.57
N PRO A 791 4.31 6.15 17.56
CA PRO A 791 3.84 7.52 17.68
C PRO A 791 2.83 7.64 18.82
N SER A 792 3.05 8.59 19.72
CA SER A 792 2.20 8.81 20.89
C SER A 792 0.98 9.66 20.53
N ASP A 793 -0.21 9.11 20.68
CA ASP A 793 -1.49 9.84 20.54
C ASP A 793 -2.02 10.38 21.89
N SER A 794 -1.12 10.62 22.86
CA SER A 794 -1.49 11.03 24.22
C SER A 794 -2.00 12.49 24.28
N THR A 795 -2.81 12.80 25.30
CA THR A 795 -3.15 14.18 25.68
C THR A 795 -1.88 14.93 26.11
N PRO A 796 -1.64 16.17 25.63
CA PRO A 796 -0.49 16.99 26.03
C PRO A 796 -0.39 17.17 27.55
N THR A 797 0.83 17.16 28.09
CA THR A 797 1.09 17.21 29.53
C THR A 797 0.42 18.41 30.22
N GLY A 798 0.47 19.61 29.64
CA GLY A 798 -0.15 20.78 30.27
C GLY A 798 -1.67 20.71 30.30
N LYS A 799 -2.31 20.06 29.34
CA LYS A 799 -3.75 19.77 29.41
C LYS A 799 -4.08 18.79 30.54
N VAL A 800 -3.25 17.77 30.76
CA VAL A 800 -3.40 16.84 31.90
C VAL A 800 -3.22 17.58 33.23
N VAL A 801 -2.20 18.44 33.36
CA VAL A 801 -2.03 19.30 34.56
C VAL A 801 -3.27 20.16 34.79
N SER A 802 -3.84 20.77 33.75
CA SER A 802 -5.09 21.53 33.84
C SER A 802 -6.24 20.70 34.40
N LEU A 803 -6.41 19.45 33.95
CA LEU A 803 -7.44 18.52 34.45
C LEU A 803 -7.21 18.10 35.90
N LEU A 804 -5.94 17.87 36.30
CA LEU A 804 -5.57 17.57 37.69
C LEU A 804 -5.89 18.75 38.62
N LEU A 805 -5.56 19.99 38.21
CA LEU A 805 -5.89 21.20 38.97
C LEU A 805 -7.41 21.41 39.08
N LYS A 806 -8.16 21.21 37.99
CA LYS A 806 -9.63 21.25 38.04
C LYS A 806 -10.23 20.19 38.96
N THR A 807 -9.58 19.02 39.05
CA THR A 807 -9.99 17.98 40.00
C THR A 807 -9.77 18.43 41.45
N LEU A 808 -8.63 19.06 41.77
CA LEU A 808 -8.41 19.67 43.10
C LEU A 808 -9.44 20.76 43.43
N GLN A 809 -9.85 21.55 42.44
CA GLN A 809 -10.87 22.59 42.62
C GLN A 809 -12.23 22.01 43.06
N LYS A 810 -12.52 20.73 42.79
CA LYS A 810 -13.72 20.03 43.28
C LYS A 810 -13.63 19.57 44.74
N VAL A 811 -12.43 19.52 45.31
CA VAL A 811 -12.16 19.12 46.71
C VAL A 811 -11.39 20.21 47.49
N PRO A 812 -11.89 21.46 47.53
CA PRO A 812 -11.14 22.61 48.03
C PRO A 812 -10.80 22.50 49.52
N THR A 813 -11.63 21.81 50.32
CA THR A 813 -11.36 21.59 51.76
C THR A 813 -10.18 20.66 51.99
N VAL A 814 -10.02 19.63 51.13
CA VAL A 814 -8.87 18.70 51.20
C VAL A 814 -7.61 19.45 50.78
N ALA A 815 -7.66 20.18 49.65
CA ALA A 815 -6.57 21.00 49.16
C ALA A 815 -6.11 22.05 50.20
N GLN A 816 -7.05 22.72 50.88
CA GLN A 816 -6.75 23.69 51.93
C GLN A 816 -6.06 23.03 53.13
N SER A 817 -6.55 21.87 53.59
CA SER A 817 -5.94 21.14 54.71
C SER A 817 -4.51 20.65 54.42
N ARG A 818 -4.18 20.49 53.13
CA ARG A 818 -2.90 20.00 52.62
C ARG A 818 -2.13 21.06 51.83
N ALA A 819 -2.41 22.34 52.07
CA ALA A 819 -1.77 23.43 51.34
C ALA A 819 -0.24 23.42 51.46
N SER A 820 0.31 22.89 52.55
CA SER A 820 1.76 22.72 52.74
C SER A 820 2.43 21.84 51.68
N ASP A 821 1.69 20.92 51.05
CA ASP A 821 2.22 20.06 49.99
C ASP A 821 2.04 20.69 48.59
N LEU A 822 1.02 21.54 48.42
CA LEU A 822 0.66 22.15 47.12
C LEU A 822 1.36 23.48 46.85
N LEU A 823 1.53 24.34 47.86
CA LEU A 823 2.17 25.65 47.68
C LEU A 823 3.63 25.55 47.21
N PRO A 824 4.45 24.58 47.65
CA PRO A 824 5.77 24.34 47.08
C PRO A 824 5.75 24.07 45.56
N LEU A 825 4.80 23.25 45.08
CA LEU A 825 4.64 22.95 43.65
C LEU A 825 4.19 24.18 42.86
N LEU A 826 3.32 25.02 43.44
CA LEU A 826 2.95 26.30 42.85
C LEU A 826 4.16 27.22 42.75
N LEU A 827 4.94 27.37 43.83
CA LEU A 827 6.13 28.23 43.84
C LEU A 827 7.16 27.77 42.79
N LYS A 828 7.37 26.46 42.68
CA LYS A 828 8.23 25.87 41.66
C LYS A 828 7.73 26.18 40.24
N PHE A 829 6.43 25.99 39.98
CA PHE A 829 5.79 26.37 38.71
C PHE A 829 5.91 27.87 38.38
N LEU A 830 5.97 28.72 39.40
CA LEU A 830 6.21 30.15 39.26
C LEU A 830 7.70 30.51 39.14
N GLY A 831 8.61 29.53 39.11
CA GLY A 831 10.04 29.72 38.94
C GLY A 831 10.80 30.06 40.23
N TYR A 832 10.23 29.79 41.42
CA TYR A 832 10.89 29.99 42.71
C TYR A 832 11.49 28.70 43.27
N ASN A 833 12.56 28.83 44.06
CA ASN A 833 13.08 27.73 44.85
C ASN A 833 12.15 27.47 46.06
N SER A 834 11.50 26.30 46.08
CA SER A 834 10.59 25.89 47.14
C SER A 834 11.28 25.59 48.47
N GLU A 835 12.59 25.34 48.49
CA GLU A 835 13.33 25.02 49.73
C GLU A 835 13.68 26.27 50.55
N ASN A 836 13.91 27.42 49.90
CA ASN A 836 14.22 28.67 50.58
C ASN A 836 13.82 29.90 49.73
N PRO A 837 12.56 30.35 49.81
CA PRO A 837 12.10 31.53 49.07
C PRO A 837 12.70 32.82 49.67
N LEU A 838 13.69 33.41 48.98
CA LEU A 838 14.46 34.56 49.48
C LEU A 838 13.76 35.91 49.27
N ARG A 839 13.44 36.27 48.01
CA ARG A 839 12.84 37.56 47.60
C ARG A 839 11.93 37.36 46.39
N VAL A 840 10.80 38.09 46.34
CA VAL A 840 9.82 38.02 45.24
C VAL A 840 10.44 38.29 43.86
N GLY A 841 11.44 39.18 43.77
CA GLY A 841 12.13 39.51 42.52
C GLY A 841 13.14 38.48 41.99
N LEU A 842 13.46 37.41 42.74
CA LEU A 842 14.46 36.40 42.35
C LEU A 842 13.75 35.11 41.91
N TYR A 843 13.31 35.06 40.65
CA TYR A 843 12.66 33.88 40.04
C TYR A 843 13.27 33.56 38.67
N ASN A 844 13.12 32.31 38.23
CA ASN A 844 13.51 31.88 36.89
C ASN A 844 12.46 32.35 35.86
N GLY A 845 12.71 33.49 35.21
CA GLY A 845 11.82 34.06 34.19
C GLY A 845 11.72 33.25 32.90
N GLY A 846 12.55 32.23 32.70
CA GLY A 846 12.43 31.27 31.57
C GLY A 846 11.27 30.29 31.76
N ALA A 847 10.93 29.94 33.00
CA ALA A 847 9.89 28.97 33.34
C ALA A 847 8.45 29.54 33.33
N CYS A 848 8.26 30.82 32.99
CA CYS A 848 6.99 31.53 33.19
C CYS A 848 6.53 32.30 31.94
N ARG A 849 6.43 31.62 30.79
CA ARG A 849 6.06 32.24 29.51
C ARG A 849 5.15 31.33 28.68
N GLY A 850 4.38 31.93 27.76
CA GLY A 850 3.53 31.21 26.80
C GLY A 850 2.04 31.15 27.19
N GLU A 851 1.17 30.88 26.20
CA GLU A 851 -0.28 30.77 26.40
C GLU A 851 -0.66 29.56 27.27
N GLU A 852 0.06 28.44 27.14
CA GLU A 852 -0.19 27.24 27.97
C GLU A 852 0.13 27.50 29.45
N TRP A 853 1.24 28.20 29.74
CA TRP A 853 1.59 28.63 31.10
C TRP A 853 0.54 29.59 31.68
N LYS A 854 0.07 30.58 30.90
CA LYS A 854 -1.02 31.49 31.32
C LYS A 854 -2.28 30.71 31.70
N GLY A 855 -2.71 29.77 30.83
CA GLY A 855 -3.88 28.93 31.09
C GLY A 855 -3.75 28.10 32.36
N LEU A 856 -2.56 27.57 32.64
CA LEU A 856 -2.26 26.83 33.88
C LEU A 856 -2.20 27.72 35.12
N LEU A 857 -1.62 28.93 35.01
CA LEU A 857 -1.60 29.91 36.09
C LEU A 857 -3.02 30.27 36.53
N ILE A 858 -3.95 30.48 35.58
CA ILE A 858 -5.36 30.77 35.90
C ILE A 858 -6.00 29.61 36.67
N GLN A 859 -5.68 28.34 36.35
CA GLN A 859 -6.18 27.18 37.11
C GLN A 859 -5.62 27.12 38.53
N TRP A 860 -4.33 27.47 38.71
CA TRP A 860 -3.71 27.60 40.03
C TRP A 860 -4.34 28.72 40.86
N LEU A 861 -4.54 29.90 40.28
CA LEU A 861 -5.20 31.03 40.93
C LEU A 861 -6.64 30.68 41.31
N THR A 862 -7.37 29.99 40.43
CA THR A 862 -8.72 29.50 40.72
C THR A 862 -8.73 28.54 41.92
N LEU A 863 -7.73 27.66 42.03
CA LEU A 863 -7.59 26.79 43.20
C LEU A 863 -7.30 27.59 44.48
N LEU A 864 -6.39 28.57 44.45
CA LEU A 864 -6.10 29.45 45.59
C LEU A 864 -7.33 30.24 46.05
N LYS A 865 -8.15 30.71 45.11
CA LYS A 865 -9.43 31.38 45.36
C LYS A 865 -10.38 30.47 46.14
N LEU A 866 -10.50 29.19 45.75
CA LEU A 866 -11.41 28.22 46.37
C LEU A 866 -10.94 27.74 47.75
N MET A 867 -9.63 27.68 48.01
CA MET A 867 -9.07 27.25 49.30
C MET A 867 -9.31 28.26 50.44
N LYS A 868 -9.79 29.48 50.17
CA LYS A 868 -10.13 30.52 51.17
C LYS A 868 -9.06 30.66 52.28
N ASN A 869 -7.93 31.29 51.92
CA ASN A 869 -6.77 31.59 52.76
C ASN A 869 -6.16 30.37 53.51
N PRO A 870 -5.15 29.69 52.95
CA PRO A 870 -4.47 28.55 53.55
C PRO A 870 -3.48 29.02 54.64
N ARG A 871 -3.95 29.64 55.73
CA ARG A 871 -3.09 30.16 56.83
C ARG A 871 -2.24 29.10 57.53
N SER A 872 -2.45 27.81 57.24
CA SER A 872 -1.75 26.66 57.82
C SER A 872 -0.37 26.37 57.21
N SER A 873 -0.01 26.96 56.07
CA SER A 873 1.30 26.73 55.42
C SER A 873 2.29 27.87 55.69
N CYS A 874 3.57 27.53 55.87
CA CYS A 874 4.66 28.50 56.00
C CYS A 874 4.88 29.35 54.74
N PHE A 875 4.43 28.88 53.57
CA PHE A 875 4.58 29.57 52.29
C PHE A 875 3.46 30.57 51.98
N SER A 876 2.38 30.58 52.76
CA SER A 876 1.19 31.38 52.44
C SER A 876 1.43 32.88 52.40
N GLN A 877 2.29 33.40 53.29
CA GLN A 877 2.68 34.81 53.26
C GLN A 877 3.49 35.12 52.00
N PHE A 878 4.48 34.28 51.66
CA PHE A 878 5.31 34.48 50.48
C PHE A 878 4.50 34.42 49.18
N VAL A 879 3.55 33.49 49.07
CA VAL A 879 2.64 33.41 47.91
C VAL A 879 1.75 34.66 47.81
N ASN A 880 1.29 35.22 48.93
CA ASN A 880 0.56 36.49 48.97
C ASN A 880 1.45 37.64 48.47
N ASP A 881 2.70 37.71 48.93
CA ASP A 881 3.67 38.72 48.49
C ASP A 881 4.01 38.59 46.99
N VAL A 882 4.10 37.36 46.45
CA VAL A 882 4.29 37.11 45.01
C VAL A 882 3.07 37.56 44.21
N MET A 883 1.86 37.29 44.67
CA MET A 883 0.63 37.77 44.03
C MET A 883 0.58 39.30 43.99
N GLN A 884 0.91 39.97 45.09
CA GLN A 884 0.91 41.43 45.19
C GLN A 884 2.00 42.10 44.35
N ASN A 885 3.25 41.68 44.50
CA ASN A 885 4.41 42.43 43.98
C ASN A 885 4.93 41.91 42.62
N ARG A 886 4.32 40.87 42.04
CA ARG A 886 4.70 40.34 40.72
C ARG A 886 3.51 40.22 39.77
N PHE A 887 2.41 39.61 40.21
CA PHE A 887 1.31 39.30 39.29
C PHE A 887 0.22 40.37 39.20
N LEU A 888 0.10 41.25 40.21
CA LEU A 888 -0.73 42.43 40.10
C LEU A 888 -0.13 43.46 39.11
N ASP A 889 1.20 43.58 39.10
CA ASP A 889 1.98 44.40 38.15
C ASP A 889 2.11 43.75 36.75
N HIS A 890 1.38 42.67 36.46
CA HIS A 890 1.49 41.97 35.17
C HIS A 890 0.65 42.64 34.08
N ASN A 891 1.16 42.74 32.85
CA ASN A 891 0.49 43.38 31.71
C ASN A 891 -0.81 42.70 31.21
N ASP A 892 -1.29 41.65 31.86
CA ASP A 892 -2.44 40.85 31.39
C ASP A 892 -3.63 41.00 32.35
N ALA A 893 -4.69 41.66 31.88
CA ALA A 893 -5.86 41.99 32.68
C ALA A 893 -6.59 40.76 33.25
N GLU A 894 -6.52 39.60 32.59
CA GLU A 894 -7.16 38.37 33.06
C GLU A 894 -6.39 37.76 34.26
N ILE A 895 -5.06 37.80 34.19
CA ILE A 895 -4.19 37.43 35.32
C ILE A 895 -4.40 38.41 36.48
N GLN A 896 -4.34 39.72 36.23
CA GLN A 896 -4.54 40.75 37.25
C GLN A 896 -5.89 40.58 37.96
N MET A 897 -6.97 40.36 37.21
CA MET A 897 -8.31 40.15 37.78
C MET A 897 -8.37 38.88 38.64
N SER A 898 -7.80 37.77 38.17
CA SER A 898 -7.75 36.51 38.91
C SER A 898 -6.92 36.61 40.20
N VAL A 899 -5.82 37.36 40.15
CA VAL A 899 -4.95 37.65 41.31
C VAL A 899 -5.66 38.54 42.32
N LEU A 900 -6.32 39.60 41.86
CA LEU A 900 -7.11 40.49 42.71
C LEU A 900 -8.21 39.72 43.46
N ASP A 901 -8.92 38.83 42.76
CA ASP A 901 -9.92 37.94 43.37
C ASP A 901 -9.34 37.08 44.51
N CYS A 902 -8.13 36.54 44.33
CA CYS A 902 -7.42 35.80 45.39
C CYS A 902 -7.04 36.72 46.56
N LEU A 903 -6.45 37.88 46.26
CA LEU A 903 -5.97 38.83 47.27
C LEU A 903 -7.11 39.39 48.13
N VAL A 904 -8.26 39.71 47.53
CA VAL A 904 -9.45 40.20 48.25
C VAL A 904 -9.99 39.15 49.22
N LEU A 905 -9.94 37.86 48.86
CA LEU A 905 -10.37 36.78 49.74
C LEU A 905 -9.37 36.45 50.86
N TRP A 906 -8.08 36.75 50.66
CA TRP A 906 -7.04 36.45 51.63
C TRP A 906 -6.77 37.62 52.59
N ASN A 907 -7.08 38.84 52.16
CA ASN A 907 -6.80 40.09 52.84
C ASN A 907 -8.09 40.88 53.08
N ASP A 908 -8.69 40.73 54.26
CA ASP A 908 -9.98 41.33 54.62
C ASP A 908 -10.03 42.86 54.46
N TYR A 909 -8.88 43.54 54.54
CA TYR A 909 -8.77 45.00 54.38
C TYR A 909 -8.99 45.50 52.94
N LEU A 910 -8.88 44.62 51.93
CA LEU A 910 -9.12 44.97 50.52
C LEU A 910 -10.61 44.86 50.14
N LEU A 911 -11.42 44.15 50.93
CA LEU A 911 -12.83 43.87 50.63
C LEU A 911 -13.67 45.12 50.35
N PRO A 912 -13.57 46.22 51.14
CA PRO A 912 -14.34 47.45 50.89
C PRO A 912 -13.97 48.17 49.58
N HIS A 913 -12.79 47.86 49.03
CA HIS A 913 -12.23 48.52 47.85
C HIS A 913 -12.29 47.66 46.59
N ARG A 914 -12.91 46.47 46.68
CA ARG A 914 -12.96 45.49 45.59
C ARG A 914 -13.45 46.09 44.26
N HIS A 915 -14.63 46.71 44.27
CA HIS A 915 -15.25 47.22 43.05
C HIS A 915 -14.39 48.29 42.37
N HIS A 916 -13.75 49.13 43.18
CA HIS A 916 -12.84 50.16 42.71
C HIS A 916 -11.56 49.55 42.08
N LEU A 917 -10.93 48.57 42.74
CA LEU A 917 -9.76 47.86 42.22
C LEU A 917 -10.06 47.06 40.94
N GLU A 918 -11.25 46.48 40.82
CA GLU A 918 -11.69 45.78 39.59
C GLU A 918 -11.84 46.74 38.40
N ASN A 919 -12.32 47.95 38.64
CA ASN A 919 -12.52 48.97 37.60
C ASN A 919 -11.19 49.54 37.09
N LEU A 920 -10.15 49.58 37.95
CA LEU A 920 -8.78 49.97 37.55
C LEU A 920 -8.14 48.96 36.58
N ILE A 921 -8.47 47.67 36.66
CA ILE A 921 -7.91 46.64 35.75
C ILE A 921 -8.62 46.66 34.38
N LYS A 922 -9.88 47.12 34.31
CA LYS A 922 -10.68 47.09 33.07
C LYS A 922 -10.35 48.30 32.19
N PRO A 923 -9.91 48.10 30.92
CA PRO A 923 -9.50 49.19 30.04
C PRO A 923 -10.59 50.23 29.76
N LYS A 924 -11.86 49.82 29.79
CA LYS A 924 -13.02 50.68 29.52
C LYS A 924 -13.37 51.60 30.69
N GLU A 925 -13.09 51.18 31.92
CA GLU A 925 -13.47 51.87 33.16
C GLU A 925 -12.29 52.63 33.78
N LEU A 926 -11.05 52.28 33.41
CA LEU A 926 -9.80 52.85 33.90
C LEU A 926 -9.78 54.40 33.91
N ARG A 927 -10.17 55.03 32.80
CA ARG A 927 -10.07 56.51 32.67
C ARG A 927 -11.03 57.24 33.61
N GLU A 928 -12.23 56.70 33.81
CA GLU A 928 -13.24 57.28 34.70
C GLU A 928 -12.86 57.05 36.16
N GLU A 929 -12.28 55.88 36.48
CA GLU A 929 -11.90 55.53 37.83
C GLU A 929 -10.63 56.26 38.29
N LEU A 930 -9.63 56.44 37.41
CA LEU A 930 -8.45 57.28 37.67
C LEU A 930 -8.82 58.75 37.93
N ALA A 931 -9.87 59.26 37.28
CA ALA A 931 -10.36 60.61 37.53
C ALA A 931 -10.95 60.74 38.95
N ARG A 932 -11.64 59.69 39.45
CA ARG A 932 -12.11 59.62 40.84
C ARG A 932 -10.96 59.50 41.84
N ASP A 933 -9.89 58.78 41.49
CA ASP A 933 -8.71 58.66 42.33
C ASP A 933 -7.92 59.96 42.46
N LEU A 934 -7.81 60.72 41.36
CA LEU A 934 -7.21 62.06 41.38
C LEU A 934 -8.00 63.04 42.26
N GLU A 935 -9.33 62.89 42.34
CA GLU A 935 -10.18 63.64 43.27
C GLU A 935 -10.05 63.16 44.73
N LEU A 936 -9.89 61.85 44.96
CA LEU A 936 -9.74 61.24 46.30
C LEU A 936 -8.34 61.43 46.92
N LEU A 937 -7.26 61.42 46.12
CA LEU A 937 -5.88 61.61 46.58
C LEU A 937 -5.61 63.03 47.11
N GLN A 938 -6.46 64.01 46.79
CA GLN A 938 -6.42 65.35 47.38
C GLN A 938 -6.99 65.37 48.83
N GLY A 939 -7.59 64.27 49.30
CA GLY A 939 -8.21 64.15 50.62
C GLY A 939 -7.77 62.92 51.42
N HIS A 940 -6.66 63.04 52.15
CA HIS A 940 -6.21 62.18 53.28
C HIS A 940 -5.50 60.83 53.02
N ARG A 941 -4.49 60.62 53.88
CA ARG A 941 -3.48 59.54 53.93
C ARG A 941 -4.05 58.12 54.11
N ARG A 942 -3.62 57.15 53.30
CA ARG A 942 -3.44 55.73 53.68
C ARG A 942 -2.29 55.08 52.91
N GLY A 943 -1.15 54.86 53.58
CA GLY A 943 0.09 54.34 52.97
C GLY A 943 0.00 52.92 52.39
N SER A 944 -0.96 52.10 52.83
CA SER A 944 -1.20 50.75 52.31
C SER A 944 -2.10 50.70 51.07
N GLN A 945 -2.92 51.74 50.82
CA GLN A 945 -3.73 51.86 49.59
C GLN A 945 -2.90 52.36 48.40
N ILE A 946 -1.93 53.24 48.66
CA ILE A 946 -1.06 53.83 47.64
C ILE A 946 -0.19 52.75 46.98
N SER A 947 0.39 51.83 47.77
CA SER A 947 1.20 50.73 47.22
C SER A 947 0.42 49.83 46.26
N PHE A 948 -0.86 49.56 46.54
CA PHE A 948 -1.72 48.73 45.67
C PHE A 948 -2.18 49.45 44.40
N CYS A 949 -2.51 50.75 44.50
CA CYS A 949 -2.94 51.54 43.33
C CYS A 949 -1.79 51.85 42.36
N PHE A 950 -0.55 51.93 42.86
CA PHE A 950 0.65 52.06 42.00
C PHE A 950 1.05 50.73 41.34
N SER A 951 0.79 49.59 42.00
CA SER A 951 1.02 48.24 41.45
C SER A 951 0.01 47.83 40.37
N CYS A 952 -1.23 48.28 40.44
CA CYS A 952 -2.24 48.01 39.41
C CYS A 952 -2.06 48.80 38.08
N ASN A 953 -1.14 49.77 38.01
CA ASN A 953 -0.99 50.71 36.88
C ASN A 953 0.27 50.45 36.03
#